data_AF-A0A7Y3A5K1-F1
#
_entry.id   AF-A0A7Y3A5K1-F1
#
_cell.length_a   1.000
_cell.length_b   1.000
_cell.length_c   1.000
_cell.angle_alpha   90.00
_cell.angle_beta   90.00
_cell.angle_gamma   90.00
#
_symmetry.space_group_name_H-M   'P 1'
#
loop_
_entity.id
_entity.type
_entity.pdbx_description
1 polymer ?
#
loop_
_entity_poly.entity_id
_entity_poly.type
_entity_poly.pdbx_seq_one_letter_code
_entity_poly.pdbx_strand_id
1 'polypeptide(L)'
;MSRLLVLFFLTTFIISCSSDQSASSKNADRPLDPWVFRSVLDQNPRMITAALNNDLYVAYHTETGAMYKAWKGLVNFEGAVYNTAHGPQPTAVGDAYLINNYREPWTLLKEGKPVESDFRYLGHRIADGELELLYRLSGKDNMVDITERVERTESESGQLGLKRSFRTTGLSAPYTIEWKSNVGSVVDQSQVKSTGNMSLSEPKDRIFDNRNFLDIDVTIQLDKDETIELDVLLLDATYLDPNLDDGFAKDIDALPIGAQLIAKNDCKTCHNQTKVTIGPSYESIARRYEHTDENVVLLAGKIKEGGSGIWGDQVMTAHPEALDLDLRDMVKYIFTLADFEGETASEDDDLISFSSVQVEENNLVPGAMTRIYNLNAGTDKLPLNMEKGKAVQAGILSGFDNISGGDFIGLEDNFGIVANGYINIEKEGDFEFRLWSDDGSKLYLHDQLVIDHDGLHGTSMKQASMKLSKGLHPFKIEYFQGRGGKMLSWNYKNAGDDKWTVVPKEIISHHKDDHNMIGQLSLPMSVVTRIPGDRYPVDGVHPSFDLYQARPDEFTPKVGGMDFLSDGRMVISTWTTKGGVYILDGVGGKDPSQIKVKRIAAGLAEPLGLCVVNDRIFLNQKQEITELIDLNGDEIIDEFRTICNAWGVSANFHEFTFGLIHKEGYLYANLATGILPGGAGMPNQHPDRGSTIKVSIADGSYEIMANGLRTPNGIGFGFNDGIYVADNQGDWLPSSKIVHIEKGDWFGSRAVDYEGTASKKEKLPVVWLPQDEIGNSPSTPLGLDYGPYKGQMIHGEVTHGGIKRVFVEEVEGQLQGCVFRFIQGLEAGVNRIQYGPDGHLYVGGIGNPGNWQHTGTSWYGLQRLEFNDKPAFEMLSVKAKSDGVEIEFTEALRQGDGWSPEDYQVKQWYYKPTAEYGGPKLDDKELSISGVSVSKDRKKVSLKIDGMKEGHVLYVRLMDHFVSENNNSLWSTESWYTMNKIPLNDPVSISNAASMLLDNALTEYEKSQGWELLFDGSTMDEFHTFNKDFITKKWRVDNGTIHFDPTVEDDGGDLVTNEEYENFELQLEWKISNCGNSGIMWNVVEDEKYCCPYLTGPEMQILDNTCHPDTKFRTHRAGDLYDMIETKYVTVRPAGEWNKVRIISDNGDMQFWLNGYNVVSFKMHDDNWTEMITNSKFKDWEDFGLARKGKIVLQDHADKVWFRNLKIRKL
;
A
#
# COMPACT_ATOMS: atom_id res chain seq x y z
N MET A 1 46.43 -55.54 -11.81
CA MET A 1 47.30 -56.72 -11.54
C MET A 1 47.93 -56.46 -10.17
N SER A 2 47.82 -57.24 -9.08
CA SER A 2 47.47 -58.64 -8.75
C SER A 2 47.03 -58.64 -7.26
N ARG A 3 45.87 -59.18 -6.80
CA ARG A 3 45.59 -60.58 -6.31
C ARG A 3 46.76 -61.18 -5.48
N LEU A 4 46.67 -61.82 -4.29
CA LEU A 4 45.68 -62.53 -3.43
C LEU A 4 46.42 -62.70 -2.05
N LEU A 5 45.86 -62.53 -0.83
CA LEU A 5 44.98 -63.41 -0.02
C LEU A 5 45.69 -64.47 0.91
N VAL A 6 45.29 -64.45 2.20
CA VAL A 6 45.15 -65.53 3.24
C VAL A 6 46.33 -66.02 4.12
N LEU A 7 46.21 -65.84 5.45
CA LEU A 7 46.04 -66.85 6.55
C LEU A 7 46.40 -66.22 7.93
N PHE A 8 45.45 -65.79 8.76
CA PHE A 8 44.75 -66.51 9.86
C PHE A 8 45.63 -67.27 10.87
N PHE A 9 45.69 -66.77 12.12
CA PHE A 9 45.51 -67.59 13.33
C PHE A 9 44.86 -66.78 14.47
N LEU A 10 43.96 -67.47 15.18
CA LEU A 10 42.86 -67.01 16.02
C LEU A 10 43.22 -67.05 17.52
N THR A 11 42.49 -66.27 18.34
CA THR A 11 41.92 -66.49 19.71
C THR A 11 42.06 -65.19 20.54
N THR A 12 41.07 -64.60 21.22
CA THR A 12 39.66 -64.94 21.54
C THR A 12 39.00 -63.65 22.04
N PHE A 13 37.85 -63.25 21.49
CA PHE A 13 36.95 -62.23 22.06
C PHE A 13 35.73 -62.96 22.62
N ILE A 14 35.38 -62.70 23.88
CA ILE A 14 34.14 -63.15 24.48
C ILE A 14 33.06 -62.12 24.12
N ILE A 15 32.02 -62.64 23.47
CA ILE A 15 30.77 -61.96 23.11
C ILE A 15 29.94 -61.79 24.37
N SER A 16 29.54 -60.56 24.71
CA SER A 16 28.29 -60.32 25.45
C SER A 16 27.29 -59.70 24.50
N CYS A 17 26.27 -60.48 24.14
CA CYS A 17 25.06 -59.97 23.51
C CYS A 17 24.31 -59.11 24.54
N SER A 18 24.32 -57.79 24.36
CA SER A 18 23.19 -56.95 24.77
C SER A 18 22.37 -56.70 23.51
N SER A 19 21.11 -57.11 23.57
CA SER A 19 20.11 -56.92 22.53
C SER A 19 20.03 -55.46 22.08
N ASP A 20 20.22 -55.24 20.79
CA ASP A 20 19.78 -54.05 20.08
C ASP A 20 18.27 -53.87 20.28
N GLN A 21 17.90 -52.93 21.15
CA GLN A 21 16.64 -52.21 21.06
C GLN A 21 16.97 -50.81 20.52
N SER A 22 17.25 -50.73 19.22
CA SER A 22 16.97 -49.51 18.46
C SER A 22 15.45 -49.42 18.28
N ALA A 23 14.75 -49.05 19.35
CA ALA A 23 13.38 -48.59 19.26
C ALA A 23 13.41 -47.12 18.82
N SER A 24 12.78 -46.87 17.68
CA SER A 24 12.45 -45.54 17.14
C SER A 24 12.16 -44.51 18.23
N SER A 25 12.82 -43.35 18.17
CA SER A 25 12.29 -42.12 18.77
C SER A 25 10.91 -41.87 18.18
N LYS A 26 9.87 -42.33 18.88
CA LYS A 26 8.49 -41.95 18.57
C LYS A 26 8.42 -40.44 18.72
N ASN A 27 8.04 -39.75 17.64
CA ASN A 27 7.71 -38.33 17.61
C ASN A 27 7.05 -37.92 18.93
N ALA A 28 7.66 -37.01 19.68
CA ALA A 28 6.91 -36.23 20.65
C ALA A 28 5.80 -35.53 19.84
N ASP A 29 4.55 -35.78 20.19
CA ASP A 29 3.37 -35.20 19.55
C ASP A 29 3.34 -33.70 19.91
N ARG A 30 4.12 -32.89 19.18
CA ARG A 30 4.18 -31.43 19.30
C ARG A 30 3.00 -30.84 18.51
N PRO A 31 2.01 -30.22 19.16
CA PRO A 31 0.74 -29.89 18.52
C PRO A 31 0.79 -28.62 17.66
N LEU A 32 1.94 -27.94 17.59
CA LEU A 32 2.08 -26.63 16.97
C LEU A 32 3.38 -26.54 16.15
N ASP A 33 3.35 -25.84 15.01
CA ASP A 33 4.54 -25.49 14.22
C ASP A 33 4.60 -23.96 13.98
N PRO A 34 5.55 -23.24 14.59
CA PRO A 34 6.61 -23.73 15.48
C PRO A 34 6.10 -24.06 16.89
N TRP A 35 6.63 -25.10 17.52
CA TRP A 35 6.24 -25.50 18.88
C TRP A 35 6.94 -24.68 19.97
N VAL A 36 8.05 -24.00 19.66
CA VAL A 36 8.71 -23.01 20.53
C VAL A 36 8.64 -21.65 19.84
N PHE A 37 8.20 -20.61 20.55
CA PHE A 37 8.10 -19.28 19.97
C PHE A 37 8.20 -18.14 21.00
N ARG A 38 8.66 -16.99 20.53
CA ARG A 38 8.73 -15.71 21.25
C ARG A 38 7.46 -14.91 21.01
N SER A 39 6.97 -14.21 22.04
CA SER A 39 5.73 -13.42 21.89
C SER A 39 5.48 -12.41 23.01
N VAL A 40 4.33 -11.71 22.97
CA VAL A 40 3.78 -10.92 24.09
C VAL A 40 2.60 -11.63 24.78
N LEU A 41 2.75 -12.95 25.07
CA LEU A 41 1.69 -13.83 25.60
C LEU A 41 0.95 -13.23 26.80
N ASP A 42 -0.37 -13.20 26.76
CA ASP A 42 -1.23 -12.71 27.86
C ASP A 42 -0.83 -11.29 28.31
N GLN A 43 -0.52 -10.41 27.35
CA GLN A 43 -0.01 -9.04 27.59
C GLN A 43 1.33 -8.97 28.32
N ASN A 44 2.02 -10.09 28.53
CA ASN A 44 3.37 -10.09 29.07
C ASN A 44 4.35 -10.04 27.90
N PRO A 45 5.17 -8.98 27.75
CA PRO A 45 6.26 -9.02 26.79
C PRO A 45 7.37 -9.98 27.26
N ARG A 46 8.33 -10.26 26.36
CA ARG A 46 9.54 -11.06 26.71
C ARG A 46 9.21 -12.48 27.13
N MET A 47 8.25 -13.08 26.43
CA MET A 47 7.82 -14.45 26.66
C MET A 47 8.46 -15.41 25.67
N ILE A 48 8.83 -16.58 26.17
CA ILE A 48 9.07 -17.78 25.36
C ILE A 48 8.05 -18.84 25.76
N THR A 49 7.39 -19.42 24.77
CA THR A 49 6.31 -20.40 24.96
C THR A 49 6.67 -21.69 24.23
N ALA A 50 6.38 -22.83 24.85
CA ALA A 50 6.59 -24.15 24.29
C ALA A 50 5.32 -25.00 24.37
N ALA A 51 4.90 -25.56 23.24
CA ALA A 51 3.82 -26.53 23.12
C ALA A 51 4.40 -27.94 23.27
N LEU A 52 4.56 -28.41 24.51
CA LEU A 52 5.21 -29.69 24.79
C LEU A 52 4.34 -30.88 24.36
N ASN A 53 3.02 -30.75 24.48
CA ASN A 53 2.02 -31.72 24.04
C ASN A 53 0.64 -31.05 23.87
N ASN A 54 -0.32 -31.72 23.22
CA ASN A 54 -1.74 -31.31 23.13
C ASN A 54 -2.34 -30.89 24.49
N ASP A 55 -1.93 -31.56 25.58
CA ASP A 55 -2.43 -31.29 26.93
C ASP A 55 -1.44 -30.52 27.81
N LEU A 56 -0.29 -30.05 27.30
CA LEU A 56 0.72 -29.37 28.11
C LEU A 56 1.48 -28.30 27.32
N TYR A 57 1.18 -27.05 27.62
CA TYR A 57 1.92 -25.88 27.20
C TYR A 57 2.63 -25.26 28.40
N VAL A 58 3.78 -24.64 28.16
CA VAL A 58 4.53 -23.88 29.17
C VAL A 58 4.97 -22.53 28.60
N ALA A 59 5.01 -21.50 29.43
CA ALA A 59 5.53 -20.19 29.06
C ALA A 59 6.47 -19.65 30.14
N TYR A 60 7.49 -18.90 29.74
CA TYR A 60 8.54 -18.37 30.62
C TYR A 60 8.79 -16.88 30.35
N HIS A 61 9.05 -16.13 31.42
CA HIS A 61 9.58 -14.77 31.36
C HIS A 61 11.08 -14.80 31.08
N THR A 62 11.50 -14.24 29.96
CA THR A 62 12.93 -14.20 29.58
C THR A 62 13.71 -13.10 30.31
N GLU A 63 13.03 -12.18 31.00
CA GLU A 63 13.69 -11.19 31.87
C GLU A 63 14.18 -11.79 33.19
N THR A 64 13.58 -12.90 33.63
CA THR A 64 13.84 -13.46 34.97
C THR A 64 14.05 -14.96 34.99
N GLY A 65 13.79 -15.67 33.88
CA GLY A 65 13.83 -17.13 33.80
C GLY A 65 12.72 -17.82 34.60
N ALA A 66 11.71 -17.09 35.06
CA ALA A 66 10.55 -17.67 35.72
C ALA A 66 9.61 -18.33 34.72
N MET A 67 9.19 -19.57 34.98
CA MET A 67 7.98 -20.11 34.36
C MET A 67 6.81 -19.21 34.76
N TYR A 68 5.98 -18.80 33.80
CA TYR A 68 4.77 -18.02 34.02
C TYR A 68 3.57 -18.93 34.30
N LYS A 69 3.33 -19.86 33.38
CA LYS A 69 2.11 -20.69 33.34
C LYS A 69 2.45 -22.04 32.72
N ALA A 70 1.85 -23.10 33.26
CA ALA A 70 1.73 -24.40 32.58
C ALA A 70 0.26 -24.77 32.49
N TRP A 71 -0.25 -25.06 31.29
CA TRP A 71 -1.69 -25.21 31.07
C TRP A 71 -2.06 -26.27 30.05
N LYS A 72 -3.33 -26.67 30.13
CA LYS A 72 -4.00 -27.57 29.19
C LYS A 72 -4.87 -26.74 28.26
N GLY A 73 -4.63 -26.79 26.96
CA GLY A 73 -5.41 -26.03 25.99
C GLY A 73 -4.60 -25.66 24.76
N LEU A 74 -4.72 -24.42 24.31
CA LEU A 74 -4.05 -23.92 23.10
C LEU A 74 -3.54 -22.49 23.28
N VAL A 75 -2.89 -21.98 22.24
CA VAL A 75 -2.51 -20.57 22.12
C VAL A 75 -3.36 -19.98 21.01
N ASN A 76 -4.13 -18.95 21.34
CA ASN A 76 -4.87 -18.20 20.33
C ASN A 76 -3.98 -17.12 19.74
N PHE A 77 -3.62 -17.32 18.47
CA PHE A 77 -2.78 -16.40 17.72
C PHE A 77 -3.65 -15.31 17.09
N GLU A 78 -3.95 -14.29 17.88
CA GLU A 78 -4.66 -13.09 17.42
C GLU A 78 -3.72 -11.91 17.32
N GLY A 79 -4.10 -10.96 16.46
CA GLY A 79 -3.54 -9.63 16.37
C GLY A 79 -2.95 -9.23 15.03
N ALA A 80 -2.35 -8.04 14.94
CA ALA A 80 -1.78 -7.42 13.73
C ALA A 80 -1.03 -8.42 12.82
N VAL A 81 -0.20 -9.31 13.37
CA VAL A 81 0.58 -10.28 12.57
C VAL A 81 -0.19 -11.56 12.25
N TYR A 82 -1.25 -11.87 13.02
CA TYR A 82 -1.94 -13.15 12.98
C TYR A 82 -3.32 -13.10 12.31
N ASN A 83 -4.19 -12.18 12.72
CA ASN A 83 -5.55 -12.02 12.21
C ASN A 83 -5.96 -10.55 12.02
N THR A 84 -5.01 -9.61 12.10
CA THR A 84 -5.19 -8.16 11.93
C THR A 84 -5.85 -7.40 13.09
N ALA A 85 -6.18 -8.07 14.19
CA ALA A 85 -6.75 -7.41 15.36
C ALA A 85 -5.76 -6.39 16.00
N HIS A 86 -6.25 -5.22 16.37
CA HIS A 86 -5.49 -4.24 17.15
C HIS A 86 -5.60 -4.59 18.64
N GLY A 87 -4.70 -5.43 19.14
CA GLY A 87 -4.69 -5.89 20.52
C GLY A 87 -3.38 -6.60 20.89
N PRO A 88 -3.22 -6.99 22.17
CA PRO A 88 -2.09 -7.78 22.65
C PRO A 88 -2.11 -9.22 22.09
N GLN A 89 -0.93 -9.82 21.89
CA GLN A 89 -0.77 -10.99 21.01
C GLN A 89 0.34 -11.93 21.48
N PRO A 90 0.16 -13.26 21.51
CA PRO A 90 -1.06 -14.06 21.53
C PRO A 90 -1.62 -14.23 22.95
N THR A 91 -2.68 -15.03 23.12
CA THR A 91 -3.31 -15.33 24.42
C THR A 91 -3.32 -16.84 24.70
N ALA A 92 -3.08 -17.25 25.94
CA ALA A 92 -3.21 -18.64 26.38
C ALA A 92 -4.69 -18.96 26.66
N VAL A 93 -5.22 -20.00 26.00
CA VAL A 93 -6.60 -20.47 26.17
C VAL A 93 -6.58 -21.86 26.82
N GLY A 94 -7.33 -22.02 27.89
CA GLY A 94 -7.47 -23.26 28.64
C GLY A 94 -7.01 -23.17 30.10
N ASP A 95 -7.54 -24.08 30.91
CA ASP A 95 -7.27 -24.16 32.35
C ASP A 95 -5.79 -24.46 32.62
N ALA A 96 -5.24 -23.87 33.68
CA ALA A 96 -3.85 -24.05 34.06
C ALA A 96 -3.65 -25.14 35.12
N TYR A 97 -2.56 -25.90 34.99
CA TYR A 97 -2.05 -26.77 36.05
C TYR A 97 -1.35 -25.94 37.14
N LEU A 98 -0.66 -24.87 36.73
CA LEU A 98 -0.08 -23.90 37.64
C LEU A 98 0.02 -22.52 36.99
N ILE A 99 -0.13 -21.50 37.82
CA ILE A 99 0.28 -20.12 37.55
C ILE A 99 1.34 -19.80 38.59
N ASN A 100 2.54 -19.42 38.14
CA ASN A 100 3.68 -19.22 39.03
C ASN A 100 3.62 -17.84 39.69
N ASN A 101 3.73 -17.81 41.02
CA ASN A 101 3.73 -16.57 41.80
C ASN A 101 5.13 -16.00 42.03
N TYR A 102 6.19 -16.74 41.65
CA TYR A 102 7.59 -16.32 41.82
C TYR A 102 8.15 -15.72 40.52
N ARG A 103 8.19 -14.38 40.45
CA ARG A 103 8.74 -13.67 39.28
C ARG A 103 10.27 -13.72 39.23
N GLU A 104 10.95 -13.80 40.36
CA GLU A 104 12.41 -13.90 40.48
C GLU A 104 12.77 -15.24 41.13
N PRO A 105 12.99 -16.30 40.35
CA PRO A 105 13.12 -17.65 40.88
C PRO A 105 14.56 -17.97 41.30
N TRP A 106 15.54 -17.15 40.93
CA TRP A 106 16.96 -17.41 41.14
C TRP A 106 17.54 -16.52 42.24
N THR A 107 18.20 -17.12 43.21
CA THR A 107 18.97 -16.38 44.23
C THR A 107 20.37 -16.96 44.33
N LEU A 108 21.39 -16.13 44.05
CA LEU A 108 22.78 -16.51 44.28
C LEU A 108 23.11 -16.40 45.77
N LEU A 109 23.61 -17.48 46.36
CA LEU A 109 24.00 -17.54 47.76
C LEU A 109 25.52 -17.62 47.88
N LYS A 110 26.10 -16.95 48.88
CA LYS A 110 27.49 -17.14 49.32
C LYS A 110 27.47 -17.56 50.79
N GLU A 111 28.00 -18.74 51.09
CA GLU A 111 27.96 -19.30 52.45
C GLU A 111 26.54 -19.31 53.06
N GLY A 112 25.53 -19.61 52.24
CA GLY A 112 24.11 -19.65 52.65
C GLY A 112 23.42 -18.29 52.80
N LYS A 113 24.05 -17.17 52.41
CA LYS A 113 23.43 -15.83 52.43
C LYS A 113 23.24 -15.28 51.02
N PRO A 114 22.08 -14.66 50.70
CA PRO A 114 21.87 -14.00 49.42
C PRO A 114 22.92 -12.93 49.12
N VAL A 115 23.40 -12.90 47.89
CA VAL A 115 24.26 -11.86 47.34
C VAL A 115 23.60 -11.25 46.11
N GLU A 116 23.96 -10.01 45.81
CA GLU A 116 23.50 -9.33 44.60
C GLU A 116 23.99 -10.07 43.35
N SER A 117 23.08 -10.29 42.40
CA SER A 117 23.35 -10.96 41.13
C SER A 117 22.49 -10.39 40.02
N ASP A 118 23.08 -10.27 38.82
CA ASP A 118 22.40 -9.91 37.58
C ASP A 118 21.96 -11.17 36.84
N PHE A 119 20.68 -11.26 36.46
CA PHE A 119 20.16 -12.35 35.64
C PHE A 119 20.17 -11.94 34.16
N ARG A 120 20.60 -12.86 33.29
CA ARG A 120 20.52 -12.69 31.84
C ARG A 120 20.01 -13.95 31.17
N TYR A 121 19.06 -13.78 30.28
CA TYR A 121 18.69 -14.81 29.30
C TYR A 121 19.69 -14.78 28.14
N LEU A 122 20.35 -15.91 27.90
CA LEU A 122 21.35 -16.05 26.85
C LEU A 122 20.75 -16.55 25.53
N GLY A 123 19.54 -17.11 25.56
CA GLY A 123 18.92 -17.73 24.42
C GLY A 123 18.26 -19.07 24.74
N HIS A 124 17.95 -19.82 23.68
CA HIS A 124 17.44 -21.18 23.80
C HIS A 124 18.03 -22.08 22.71
N ARG A 125 17.96 -23.40 22.94
CA ARG A 125 18.31 -24.44 21.97
C ARG A 125 17.16 -25.39 21.76
N ILE A 126 17.07 -25.89 20.54
CA ILE A 126 16.22 -27.03 20.18
C ILE A 126 17.17 -28.14 19.74
N ALA A 127 17.36 -29.15 20.58
CA ALA A 127 18.26 -30.27 20.31
C ALA A 127 17.54 -31.59 20.59
N ASP A 128 17.65 -32.55 19.68
CA ASP A 128 16.97 -33.86 19.77
C ASP A 128 15.44 -33.76 20.01
N GLY A 129 14.81 -32.67 19.55
CA GLY A 129 13.39 -32.40 19.73
C GLY A 129 13.00 -31.84 21.10
N GLU A 130 13.96 -31.53 21.98
CA GLU A 130 13.75 -31.00 23.32
C GLU A 130 14.18 -29.53 23.42
N LEU A 131 13.56 -28.77 24.34
CA LEU A 131 13.84 -27.36 24.56
C LEU A 131 14.84 -27.19 25.71
N GLU A 132 15.93 -26.48 25.46
CA GLU A 132 16.86 -26.00 26.47
C GLU A 132 16.82 -24.46 26.56
N LEU A 133 16.56 -23.92 27.74
CA LEU A 133 16.64 -22.50 28.05
C LEU A 133 18.00 -22.20 28.67
N LEU A 134 18.65 -21.13 28.22
CA LEU A 134 20.01 -20.77 28.62
C LEU A 134 19.99 -19.46 29.41
N TYR A 135 20.55 -19.49 30.61
CA TYR A 135 20.61 -18.34 31.51
C TYR A 135 22.02 -18.12 32.05
N ARG A 136 22.28 -16.90 32.52
CA ARG A 136 23.47 -16.54 33.28
C ARG A 136 23.09 -15.75 34.52
N LEU A 137 23.67 -16.12 35.66
CA LEU A 137 23.68 -15.29 36.87
C LEU A 137 25.10 -14.75 37.08
N SER A 138 25.22 -13.42 37.18
CA SER A 138 26.50 -12.75 37.39
C SER A 138 26.51 -12.05 38.75
N GLY A 139 27.29 -12.57 39.70
CA GLY A 139 27.65 -11.89 40.92
C GLY A 139 29.00 -11.17 40.80
N LYS A 140 29.39 -10.41 41.83
CA LYS A 140 30.62 -9.59 41.84
C LYS A 140 31.90 -10.32 41.41
N ASP A 141 32.06 -11.58 41.84
CA ASP A 141 33.26 -12.41 41.60
C ASP A 141 32.90 -13.81 41.05
N ASN A 142 31.68 -14.01 40.54
CA ASN A 142 31.21 -15.32 40.09
C ASN A 142 30.23 -15.16 38.92
N MET A 143 30.39 -15.99 37.88
CA MET A 143 29.45 -16.09 36.77
C MET A 143 29.08 -17.55 36.60
N VAL A 144 27.80 -17.85 36.65
CA VAL A 144 27.29 -19.21 36.49
C VAL A 144 26.29 -19.25 35.36
N ASP A 145 26.53 -20.17 34.43
CA ASP A 145 25.60 -20.50 33.36
C ASP A 145 24.66 -21.60 33.83
N ILE A 146 23.38 -21.46 33.51
CA ILE A 146 22.33 -22.41 33.87
C ILE A 146 21.65 -22.84 32.58
N THR A 147 21.62 -24.15 32.35
CA THR A 147 20.81 -24.77 31.30
C THR A 147 19.61 -25.42 31.94
N GLU A 148 18.41 -24.99 31.56
CA GLU A 148 17.15 -25.62 31.96
C GLU A 148 16.55 -26.38 30.77
N ARG A 149 16.34 -27.68 30.93
CA ARG A 149 15.58 -28.49 29.97
C ARG A 149 14.17 -28.71 30.51
N VAL A 150 13.15 -28.51 29.68
CA VAL A 150 11.74 -28.69 30.05
C VAL A 150 11.07 -29.67 29.10
N GLU A 151 10.38 -30.68 29.65
CA GLU A 151 9.79 -31.74 28.85
C GLU A 151 8.53 -32.35 29.50
N ARG A 152 7.65 -32.90 28.67
CA ARG A 152 6.52 -33.72 29.08
C ARG A 152 6.99 -35.13 29.42
N THR A 153 6.66 -35.59 30.62
CA THR A 153 6.83 -36.99 31.04
C THR A 153 5.49 -37.70 31.17
N GLU A 154 5.54 -39.01 31.30
CA GLU A 154 4.37 -39.85 31.55
C GLU A 154 4.74 -40.89 32.60
N SER A 155 3.94 -41.04 33.64
CA SER A 155 4.14 -42.07 34.65
C SER A 155 3.86 -43.47 34.08
N GLU A 156 4.25 -44.53 34.79
CA GLU A 156 3.91 -45.90 34.43
C GLU A 156 2.39 -46.15 34.30
N SER A 157 1.58 -45.33 34.99
CA SER A 157 0.11 -45.40 34.93
C SER A 157 -0.51 -44.49 33.86
N GLY A 158 0.30 -43.88 33.00
CA GLY A 158 -0.17 -42.96 31.96
C GLY A 158 -0.47 -41.54 32.44
N GLN A 159 -0.05 -41.17 33.65
CA GLN A 159 -0.32 -39.84 34.20
C GLN A 159 0.64 -38.81 33.59
N LEU A 160 0.11 -37.65 33.18
CA LEU A 160 0.90 -36.54 32.65
C LEU A 160 1.90 -36.03 33.70
N GLY A 161 3.15 -35.86 33.31
CA GLY A 161 4.18 -35.23 34.14
C GLY A 161 4.82 -34.03 33.45
N LEU A 162 5.26 -33.07 34.26
CA LEU A 162 6.11 -31.96 33.83
C LEU A 162 7.49 -32.16 34.47
N LYS A 163 8.48 -32.45 33.62
CA LYS A 163 9.88 -32.62 34.03
C LYS A 163 10.70 -31.39 33.68
N ARG A 164 11.51 -30.95 34.63
CA ARG A 164 12.48 -29.86 34.48
C ARG A 164 13.85 -30.34 34.94
N SER A 165 14.89 -30.08 34.17
CA SER A 165 16.26 -30.45 34.50
C SER A 165 17.16 -29.23 34.47
N PHE A 166 17.88 -28.96 35.56
CA PHE A 166 18.73 -27.79 35.72
C PHE A 166 20.19 -28.23 35.79
N ARG A 167 21.04 -27.68 34.93
CA ARG A 167 22.49 -27.91 34.95
C ARG A 167 23.22 -26.59 35.15
N THR A 168 24.06 -26.52 36.19
CA THR A 168 24.94 -25.36 36.41
C THR A 168 26.31 -25.60 35.77
N THR A 169 26.95 -24.55 35.28
CA THR A 169 28.34 -24.58 34.81
C THR A 169 29.05 -23.30 35.24
N GLY A 170 30.26 -23.43 35.79
CA GLY A 170 31.06 -22.28 36.22
C GLY A 170 30.80 -21.80 37.66
N LEU A 171 29.88 -22.44 38.38
CA LEU A 171 29.65 -22.17 39.80
C LEU A 171 30.91 -22.49 40.63
N SER A 172 31.42 -21.53 41.41
CA SER A 172 32.60 -21.70 42.25
C SER A 172 32.25 -21.73 43.74
N ALA A 173 32.96 -22.53 44.54
CA ALA A 173 32.80 -22.50 46.00
C ALA A 173 33.25 -21.14 46.56
N PRO A 174 32.59 -20.57 47.59
CA PRO A 174 31.51 -21.13 48.41
C PRO A 174 30.09 -20.68 47.95
N TYR A 175 29.87 -20.49 46.64
CA TYR A 175 28.58 -20.08 46.11
C TYR A 175 27.67 -21.27 45.79
N THR A 176 26.38 -21.11 46.05
CA THR A 176 25.29 -22.02 45.66
C THR A 176 24.15 -21.21 45.05
N ILE A 177 23.22 -21.86 44.36
CA ILE A 177 22.02 -21.19 43.84
C ILE A 177 20.80 -21.77 44.55
N GLU A 178 19.94 -20.89 45.04
CA GLU A 178 18.60 -21.26 45.47
C GLU A 178 17.63 -20.96 44.33
N TRP A 179 16.89 -21.98 43.91
CA TRP A 179 15.82 -21.87 42.93
C TRP A 179 14.45 -22.02 43.60
N LYS A 180 13.51 -21.12 43.30
CA LYS A 180 12.16 -21.09 43.88
C LYS A 180 11.06 -21.06 42.82
N SER A 181 9.98 -21.81 43.07
CA SER A 181 8.75 -21.79 42.26
C SER A 181 7.57 -22.35 43.05
N ASN A 182 6.40 -22.49 42.43
CA ASN A 182 5.29 -23.26 42.96
C ASN A 182 4.83 -24.34 41.97
N VAL A 183 4.29 -25.41 42.54
CA VAL A 183 3.58 -26.46 41.82
C VAL A 183 2.12 -26.44 42.25
N GLY A 184 1.22 -26.60 41.29
CA GLY A 184 -0.21 -26.70 41.50
C GLY A 184 -0.74 -28.01 40.93
N SER A 185 -2.03 -28.30 41.16
CA SER A 185 -2.72 -29.43 40.53
C SER A 185 -2.18 -30.83 40.89
N VAL A 186 -1.60 -30.97 42.09
CA VAL A 186 -1.23 -32.26 42.71
C VAL A 186 -2.21 -32.59 43.84
N VAL A 187 -2.35 -33.87 44.20
CA VAL A 187 -3.20 -34.34 45.31
C VAL A 187 -2.38 -34.83 46.51
N ASP A 188 -1.08 -35.08 46.32
CA ASP A 188 -0.16 -35.52 47.37
C ASP A 188 1.26 -34.98 47.14
N GLN A 189 1.99 -34.66 48.21
CA GLN A 189 3.37 -34.13 48.10
C GLN A 189 4.33 -35.13 47.42
N SER A 190 4.07 -36.44 47.47
CA SER A 190 4.88 -37.48 46.80
C SER A 190 4.86 -37.40 45.27
N GLN A 191 3.96 -36.60 44.68
CA GLN A 191 3.92 -36.30 43.25
C GLN A 191 4.98 -35.30 42.82
N VAL A 192 5.63 -34.61 43.76
CA VAL A 192 6.72 -33.66 43.51
C VAL A 192 8.03 -34.36 43.89
N LYS A 193 8.83 -34.72 42.89
CA LYS A 193 10.09 -35.46 43.09
C LYS A 193 11.26 -34.66 42.57
N SER A 194 12.35 -34.62 43.34
CA SER A 194 13.60 -34.01 42.91
C SER A 194 14.79 -34.93 43.17
N THR A 195 15.80 -34.89 42.30
CA THR A 195 17.09 -35.54 42.55
C THR A 195 18.01 -34.71 43.45
N GLY A 196 17.73 -33.41 43.62
CA GLY A 196 18.51 -32.48 44.43
C GLY A 196 17.94 -32.24 45.83
N ASN A 197 18.62 -31.41 46.61
CA ASN A 197 18.13 -31.00 47.94
C ASN A 197 16.93 -30.05 47.79
N MET A 198 15.73 -30.56 48.06
CA MET A 198 14.46 -29.87 47.88
C MET A 198 13.76 -29.65 49.23
N SER A 199 13.23 -28.45 49.45
CA SER A 199 12.30 -28.16 50.53
C SER A 199 10.93 -27.76 49.97
N LEU A 200 9.88 -28.25 50.62
CA LEU A 200 8.49 -28.00 50.27
C LEU A 200 7.84 -27.16 51.39
N SER A 201 7.03 -26.17 51.04
CA SER A 201 6.21 -25.45 52.02
C SER A 201 5.10 -26.34 52.60
N GLU A 202 4.44 -25.85 53.64
CA GLU A 202 3.13 -26.39 54.02
C GLU A 202 2.18 -26.29 52.81
N PRO A 203 1.52 -27.40 52.40
CA PRO A 203 0.58 -27.38 51.28
C PRO A 203 -0.62 -26.48 51.56
N LYS A 204 -1.07 -25.75 50.54
CA LYS A 204 -2.32 -24.99 50.57
C LYS A 204 -3.40 -25.80 49.85
N ASP A 205 -4.50 -26.09 50.54
CA ASP A 205 -5.64 -26.81 49.96
C ASP A 205 -6.33 -25.98 48.86
N ARG A 206 -6.68 -26.64 47.76
CA ARG A 206 -7.46 -26.11 46.64
C ARG A 206 -8.56 -27.11 46.29
N ILE A 207 -9.81 -26.72 46.48
CA ILE A 207 -10.96 -27.55 46.11
C ILE A 207 -11.33 -27.28 44.66
N PHE A 208 -11.33 -28.32 43.84
CA PHE A 208 -11.74 -28.27 42.43
C PHE A 208 -12.58 -29.51 42.09
N ASP A 209 -13.77 -29.32 41.53
CA ASP A 209 -14.72 -30.39 41.17
C ASP A 209 -14.93 -31.45 42.29
N ASN A 210 -15.20 -30.98 43.51
CA ASN A 210 -15.36 -31.80 44.73
C ASN A 210 -14.16 -32.68 45.12
N ARG A 211 -12.98 -32.44 44.54
CA ARG A 211 -11.70 -33.07 44.90
C ARG A 211 -10.77 -32.05 45.54
N ASN A 212 -9.93 -32.50 46.47
CA ASN A 212 -8.92 -31.66 47.11
C ASN A 212 -7.59 -31.79 46.37
N PHE A 213 -7.04 -30.66 45.96
CA PHE A 213 -5.71 -30.51 45.37
C PHE A 213 -4.85 -29.67 46.29
N LEU A 214 -3.55 -29.65 46.04
CA LEU A 214 -2.54 -28.96 46.83
C LEU A 214 -1.75 -28.01 45.93
N ASP A 215 -1.59 -26.77 46.40
CA ASP A 215 -0.59 -25.83 45.91
C ASP A 215 0.61 -25.84 46.87
N ILE A 216 1.82 -26.05 46.35
CA ILE A 216 3.04 -26.22 47.15
C ILE A 216 4.14 -25.31 46.60
N ASP A 217 4.78 -24.54 47.48
CA ASP A 217 5.98 -23.79 47.13
C ASP A 217 7.19 -24.74 47.20
N VAL A 218 8.04 -24.71 46.17
CA VAL A 218 9.20 -25.58 46.01
C VAL A 218 10.47 -24.74 46.01
N THR A 219 11.43 -25.12 46.84
CA THR A 219 12.79 -24.55 46.82
C THR A 219 13.80 -25.67 46.58
N ILE A 220 14.71 -25.47 45.62
CA ILE A 220 15.78 -26.43 45.28
C ILE A 220 17.12 -25.71 45.38
N GLN A 221 18.09 -26.34 46.06
CA GLN A 221 19.47 -25.89 46.05
C GLN A 221 20.21 -26.52 44.85
N LEU A 222 20.80 -25.68 43.98
CA LEU A 222 21.66 -26.11 42.89
C LEU A 222 23.13 -25.91 43.26
N ASP A 223 23.87 -27.02 43.27
CA ASP A 223 25.30 -27.05 43.59
C ASP A 223 26.16 -27.14 42.31
N LYS A 224 27.50 -27.15 42.48
CA LYS A 224 28.46 -26.99 41.38
C LYS A 224 28.47 -28.18 40.43
N ASP A 225 28.31 -27.88 39.13
CA ASP A 225 28.45 -28.81 38.00
C ASP A 225 27.51 -30.03 38.12
N GLU A 226 26.39 -29.87 38.84
CA GLU A 226 25.39 -30.92 39.05
C GLU A 226 24.19 -30.71 38.11
N THR A 227 23.54 -31.81 37.74
CA THR A 227 22.26 -31.82 37.05
C THR A 227 21.17 -32.27 38.02
N ILE A 228 20.22 -31.38 38.30
CA ILE A 228 19.11 -31.64 39.21
C ILE A 228 17.82 -31.71 38.41
N GLU A 229 17.07 -32.79 38.59
CA GLU A 229 15.78 -33.01 37.93
C GLU A 229 14.64 -32.79 38.93
N LEU A 230 13.60 -32.09 38.50
CA LEU A 230 12.32 -31.92 39.17
C LEU A 230 11.24 -32.55 38.27
N ASP A 231 10.50 -33.53 38.79
CA ASP A 231 9.40 -34.19 38.09
C ASP A 231 8.12 -34.03 38.90
N VAL A 232 7.08 -33.51 38.26
CA VAL A 232 5.79 -33.20 38.88
C VAL A 232 4.68 -33.94 38.13
N LEU A 233 4.03 -34.90 38.79
CA LEU A 233 2.90 -35.62 38.21
C LEU A 233 1.62 -34.79 38.32
N LEU A 234 1.13 -34.29 37.20
CA LEU A 234 -0.06 -33.44 37.08
C LEU A 234 -1.31 -34.31 37.00
N LEU A 235 -2.40 -33.89 37.65
CA LEU A 235 -3.68 -34.61 37.59
C LEU A 235 -4.70 -33.87 36.73
N ASP A 236 -5.18 -32.71 37.18
CA ASP A 236 -6.16 -31.90 36.47
C ASP A 236 -5.74 -30.43 36.49
N ALA A 237 -6.03 -29.67 35.44
CA ALA A 237 -5.83 -28.23 35.47
C ALA A 237 -6.88 -27.60 36.42
N THR A 238 -6.41 -26.95 37.50
CA THR A 238 -7.28 -26.48 38.60
C THR A 238 -7.39 -24.95 38.69
N TYR A 239 -6.65 -24.24 37.84
CA TYR A 239 -6.76 -22.81 37.65
C TYR A 239 -7.65 -22.56 36.45
N LEU A 240 -8.94 -22.32 36.71
CA LEU A 240 -9.91 -22.03 35.67
C LEU A 240 -9.46 -20.84 34.83
N ASP A 241 -9.52 -21.00 33.52
CA ASP A 241 -9.26 -19.91 32.61
C ASP A 241 -10.36 -18.84 32.77
N PRO A 242 -10.02 -17.59 33.11
CA PRO A 242 -10.99 -16.51 33.08
C PRO A 242 -11.57 -16.26 31.68
N ASN A 243 -10.90 -16.76 30.63
CA ASN A 243 -11.37 -16.67 29.25
C ASN A 243 -12.38 -17.79 28.87
N LEU A 244 -12.74 -18.70 29.79
CA LEU A 244 -13.64 -19.86 29.55
C LEU A 244 -15.10 -19.71 30.04
N ASP A 245 -15.50 -18.64 30.76
CA ASP A 245 -16.89 -18.50 31.29
C ASP A 245 -17.84 -17.78 30.30
N ASP A 246 -18.57 -18.54 29.48
CA ASP A 246 -19.37 -18.04 28.35
C ASP A 246 -20.90 -18.25 28.45
N GLY A 247 -21.40 -18.86 29.53
CA GLY A 247 -22.84 -18.98 29.80
C GLY A 247 -23.60 -20.10 29.06
N PHE A 248 -22.92 -21.05 28.41
CA PHE A 248 -23.57 -22.24 27.83
C PHE A 248 -23.38 -23.48 28.73
N ALA A 249 -24.43 -24.31 28.85
CA ALA A 249 -24.40 -25.50 29.72
C ALA A 249 -23.39 -26.56 29.24
N LYS A 250 -22.83 -27.34 30.19
CA LYS A 250 -21.81 -28.40 30.02
C LYS A 250 -22.14 -29.54 29.03
N ASP A 251 -23.30 -29.53 28.38
CA ASP A 251 -23.77 -30.59 27.48
C ASP A 251 -24.30 -29.97 26.16
N ILE A 252 -23.39 -29.72 25.21
CA ILE A 252 -23.65 -29.01 23.95
C ILE A 252 -24.72 -29.74 23.12
N ASP A 253 -24.79 -31.07 23.18
CA ASP A 253 -25.69 -31.89 22.35
C ASP A 253 -27.17 -31.78 22.77
N ALA A 254 -27.47 -31.17 23.93
CA ALA A 254 -28.84 -30.96 24.43
C ALA A 254 -29.43 -29.58 24.09
N LEU A 255 -28.66 -28.68 23.45
CA LEU A 255 -29.07 -27.30 23.15
C LEU A 255 -29.83 -27.18 21.81
N PRO A 256 -30.66 -26.14 21.59
CA PRO A 256 -31.21 -25.81 20.27
C PRO A 256 -30.10 -25.58 19.23
N ILE A 257 -30.35 -25.87 17.95
CA ILE A 257 -29.32 -25.87 16.88
C ILE A 257 -28.53 -24.55 16.81
N GLY A 258 -29.20 -23.39 16.92
CA GLY A 258 -28.54 -22.09 16.93
C GLY A 258 -27.59 -21.88 18.12
N ALA A 259 -27.93 -22.41 19.30
CA ALA A 259 -27.07 -22.36 20.48
C ALA A 259 -25.86 -23.32 20.35
N GLN A 260 -26.06 -24.50 19.75
CA GLN A 260 -24.96 -25.42 19.43
C GLN A 260 -23.97 -24.79 18.45
N LEU A 261 -24.49 -24.09 17.45
CA LEU A 261 -23.71 -23.41 16.42
C LEU A 261 -22.93 -22.24 17.01
N ILE A 262 -23.52 -21.42 17.89
CA ILE A 262 -22.80 -20.37 18.63
C ILE A 262 -21.69 -20.96 19.51
N ALA A 263 -21.96 -22.06 20.22
CA ALA A 263 -20.97 -22.69 21.11
C ALA A 263 -19.76 -23.28 20.38
N LYS A 264 -19.95 -23.67 19.10
CA LYS A 264 -18.93 -24.25 18.21
C LYS A 264 -18.16 -23.21 17.38
N ASN A 265 -18.56 -21.93 17.42
CA ASN A 265 -17.88 -20.82 16.76
C ASN A 265 -17.20 -19.90 17.78
N ASP A 266 -16.44 -18.93 17.29
CA ASP A 266 -15.70 -17.91 18.06
C ASP A 266 -16.58 -16.73 18.51
N CYS A 267 -17.89 -16.73 18.23
CA CYS A 267 -18.85 -15.73 18.70
C CYS A 267 -18.78 -15.51 20.23
N LYS A 268 -18.50 -16.57 21.00
CA LYS A 268 -18.35 -16.54 22.47
C LYS A 268 -17.15 -15.73 22.97
N THR A 269 -16.17 -15.47 22.10
CA THR A 269 -14.99 -14.65 22.41
C THR A 269 -15.39 -13.19 22.67
N CYS A 270 -16.46 -12.74 22.02
CA CYS A 270 -16.91 -11.35 22.09
C CYS A 270 -18.31 -11.18 22.70
N HIS A 271 -19.13 -12.22 22.76
CA HIS A 271 -20.52 -12.12 23.22
C HIS A 271 -20.83 -13.17 24.28
N ASN A 272 -21.57 -12.76 25.32
CA ASN A 272 -22.10 -13.64 26.36
C ASN A 272 -23.64 -13.59 26.36
N GLN A 273 -24.31 -14.65 26.84
CA GLN A 273 -25.77 -14.71 26.82
C GLN A 273 -26.44 -13.54 27.55
N THR A 274 -25.97 -13.21 28.75
CA THR A 274 -26.64 -12.25 29.65
C THR A 274 -25.80 -11.03 29.99
N LYS A 275 -24.47 -11.14 29.94
CA LYS A 275 -23.53 -10.08 30.32
C LYS A 275 -22.92 -9.42 29.08
N VAL A 276 -22.67 -8.13 29.15
CA VAL A 276 -21.87 -7.42 28.14
C VAL A 276 -20.40 -7.75 28.39
N THR A 277 -19.67 -8.15 27.34
CA THR A 277 -18.23 -8.44 27.39
C THR A 277 -17.49 -7.49 26.44
N ILE A 278 -16.97 -7.98 25.30
CA ILE A 278 -16.36 -7.13 24.26
C ILE A 278 -17.46 -6.53 23.38
N GLY A 279 -18.44 -7.36 23.01
CA GLY A 279 -19.68 -6.99 22.34
C GLY A 279 -20.90 -7.04 23.28
N PRO A 280 -22.08 -6.59 22.81
CA PRO A 280 -23.32 -6.65 23.57
C PRO A 280 -23.71 -8.08 23.93
N SER A 281 -24.47 -8.28 25.02
CA SER A 281 -25.01 -9.61 25.34
C SER A 281 -26.01 -10.07 24.29
N TYR A 282 -26.18 -11.38 24.10
CA TYR A 282 -27.20 -11.91 23.18
C TYR A 282 -28.62 -11.44 23.57
N GLU A 283 -28.93 -11.34 24.86
CA GLU A 283 -30.17 -10.71 25.32
C GLU A 283 -30.27 -9.22 24.92
N SER A 284 -29.15 -8.48 24.94
CA SER A 284 -29.16 -7.07 24.52
C SER A 284 -29.41 -6.94 23.02
N ILE A 285 -28.82 -7.82 22.21
CA ILE A 285 -29.07 -7.90 20.77
C ILE A 285 -30.55 -8.22 20.50
N ALA A 286 -31.09 -9.25 21.17
CA ALA A 286 -32.48 -9.63 21.08
C ALA A 286 -33.45 -8.53 21.55
N ARG A 287 -33.00 -7.64 22.46
CA ARG A 287 -33.74 -6.46 22.92
C ARG A 287 -33.48 -5.19 22.11
N ARG A 288 -32.68 -5.21 21.05
CA ARG A 288 -32.44 -4.03 20.20
C ARG A 288 -33.07 -4.16 18.82
N TYR A 289 -33.13 -5.38 18.32
CA TYR A 289 -33.67 -5.69 17.01
C TYR A 289 -34.96 -6.49 17.19
N GLU A 290 -36.01 -6.10 16.47
CA GLU A 290 -37.27 -6.86 16.43
C GLU A 290 -37.07 -8.19 15.70
N HIS A 291 -37.76 -9.25 16.13
CA HIS A 291 -37.64 -10.58 15.54
C HIS A 291 -38.37 -10.66 14.17
N THR A 292 -37.74 -10.09 13.14
CA THR A 292 -38.19 -10.17 11.73
C THR A 292 -37.14 -10.89 10.88
N ASP A 293 -37.55 -11.39 9.70
CA ASP A 293 -36.64 -12.11 8.79
C ASP A 293 -35.53 -11.17 8.25
N GLU A 294 -35.81 -9.88 8.09
CA GLU A 294 -34.83 -8.85 7.68
C GLU A 294 -33.74 -8.66 8.74
N ASN A 295 -34.10 -8.61 10.03
CA ASN A 295 -33.12 -8.50 11.10
C ASN A 295 -32.33 -9.81 11.30
N VAL A 296 -32.94 -10.97 11.02
CA VAL A 296 -32.22 -12.25 10.98
C VAL A 296 -31.15 -12.23 9.88
N VAL A 297 -31.48 -11.73 8.68
CA VAL A 297 -30.53 -11.60 7.57
C VAL A 297 -29.48 -10.53 7.83
N LEU A 298 -29.88 -9.35 8.34
CA LEU A 298 -28.99 -8.25 8.68
C LEU A 298 -27.95 -8.67 9.72
N LEU A 299 -28.38 -9.32 10.81
CA LEU A 299 -27.47 -9.76 11.87
C LEU A 299 -26.62 -10.95 11.42
N ALA A 300 -27.16 -11.88 10.61
CA ALA A 300 -26.36 -12.95 10.02
C ALA A 300 -25.30 -12.39 9.06
N GLY A 301 -25.67 -11.43 8.20
CA GLY A 301 -24.76 -10.70 7.32
C GLY A 301 -23.74 -9.89 8.11
N LYS A 302 -24.14 -9.27 9.23
CA LYS A 302 -23.20 -8.60 10.14
C LYS A 302 -22.23 -9.57 10.79
N ILE A 303 -22.65 -10.76 11.19
CA ILE A 303 -21.74 -11.79 11.70
C ILE A 303 -20.78 -12.23 10.59
N LYS A 304 -21.28 -12.38 9.35
CA LYS A 304 -20.49 -12.83 8.20
C LYS A 304 -19.46 -11.80 7.70
N GLU A 305 -19.84 -10.53 7.63
CA GLU A 305 -19.03 -9.43 7.11
C GLU A 305 -18.29 -8.66 8.21
N GLY A 306 -18.66 -8.88 9.46
CA GLY A 306 -18.22 -8.09 10.59
C GLY A 306 -18.86 -6.69 10.62
N GLY A 307 -18.49 -5.88 11.60
CA GLY A 307 -18.91 -4.50 11.64
C GLY A 307 -18.66 -3.80 12.96
N SER A 308 -18.76 -2.47 12.96
CA SER A 308 -18.56 -1.61 14.14
C SER A 308 -19.60 -0.50 14.19
N GLY A 309 -19.69 0.21 15.33
CA GLY A 309 -20.39 1.49 15.45
C GLY A 309 -21.84 1.45 15.94
N ILE A 310 -22.53 0.30 15.96
CA ILE A 310 -23.93 0.23 16.43
C ILE A 310 -24.03 0.10 17.96
N TRP A 311 -23.10 -0.63 18.57
CA TRP A 311 -23.05 -0.93 20.01
C TRP A 311 -21.88 -0.25 20.74
N GLY A 312 -21.21 0.69 20.07
CA GLY A 312 -19.95 1.32 20.51
C GLY A 312 -18.83 1.11 19.48
N ASP A 313 -17.63 1.55 19.83
CA ASP A 313 -16.45 1.57 18.93
C ASP A 313 -15.79 0.18 18.75
N GLN A 314 -16.31 -0.85 19.42
CA GLN A 314 -15.83 -2.23 19.31
C GLN A 314 -16.30 -2.85 17.99
N VAL A 315 -15.36 -3.48 17.28
CA VAL A 315 -15.58 -4.08 15.95
C VAL A 315 -15.81 -5.58 16.13
N MET A 316 -16.91 -6.10 15.59
CA MET A 316 -17.19 -7.54 15.50
C MET A 316 -16.47 -8.12 14.28
N THR A 317 -15.67 -9.16 14.49
CA THR A 317 -14.93 -9.88 13.43
C THR A 317 -15.88 -10.49 12.40
N ALA A 318 -15.45 -10.48 11.14
CA ALA A 318 -16.18 -11.10 10.03
C ALA A 318 -15.99 -12.63 10.03
N HIS A 319 -17.06 -13.38 9.77
CA HIS A 319 -17.05 -14.84 9.62
C HIS A 319 -17.43 -15.24 8.19
N PRO A 320 -16.67 -14.85 7.15
CA PRO A 320 -17.06 -15.03 5.74
C PRO A 320 -17.18 -16.50 5.33
N GLU A 321 -16.47 -17.39 6.03
CA GLU A 321 -16.46 -18.84 5.82
C GLU A 321 -17.66 -19.56 6.46
N ALA A 322 -18.45 -18.87 7.30
CA ALA A 322 -19.63 -19.47 7.94
C ALA A 322 -20.81 -19.57 6.94
N LEU A 323 -21.52 -20.69 6.98
CA LEU A 323 -22.68 -20.94 6.11
C LEU A 323 -23.85 -20.02 6.49
N ASP A 324 -24.50 -19.40 5.51
CA ASP A 324 -25.61 -18.47 5.75
C ASP A 324 -26.77 -19.11 6.51
N LEU A 325 -27.02 -20.39 6.28
CA LEU A 325 -28.04 -21.15 7.01
C LEU A 325 -27.69 -21.26 8.50
N ASP A 326 -26.44 -21.57 8.82
CA ASP A 326 -25.99 -21.71 10.20
C ASP A 326 -26.03 -20.36 10.94
N LEU A 327 -25.58 -19.28 10.29
CA LEU A 327 -25.63 -17.92 10.85
C LEU A 327 -27.07 -17.47 11.13
N ARG A 328 -28.01 -17.77 10.24
CA ARG A 328 -29.44 -17.46 10.44
C ARG A 328 -30.01 -18.26 11.60
N ASP A 329 -29.64 -19.53 11.76
CA ASP A 329 -30.09 -20.37 12.88
C ASP A 329 -29.50 -19.88 14.22
N MET A 330 -28.26 -19.37 14.24
CA MET A 330 -27.68 -18.71 15.41
C MET A 330 -28.47 -17.46 15.81
N VAL A 331 -28.77 -16.58 14.86
CA VAL A 331 -29.50 -15.32 15.11
C VAL A 331 -30.95 -15.58 15.53
N LYS A 332 -31.64 -16.54 14.92
CA LYS A 332 -32.99 -16.95 15.34
C LYS A 332 -33.01 -17.42 16.79
N TYR A 333 -31.99 -18.17 17.21
CA TYR A 333 -31.85 -18.54 18.62
C TYR A 333 -31.64 -17.30 19.51
N ILE A 334 -30.78 -16.35 19.12
CA ILE A 334 -30.58 -15.09 19.86
C ILE A 334 -31.90 -14.36 20.08
N PHE A 335 -32.76 -14.26 19.06
CA PHE A 335 -34.08 -13.62 19.20
C PHE A 335 -35.03 -14.32 20.18
N THR A 336 -34.85 -15.62 20.46
CA THR A 336 -35.66 -16.29 21.50
C THR A 336 -35.33 -15.86 22.93
N LEU A 337 -34.29 -15.04 23.11
CA LEU A 337 -33.79 -14.63 24.43
C LEU A 337 -34.44 -13.34 24.96
N ALA A 338 -35.32 -12.68 24.21
CA ALA A 338 -36.04 -11.48 24.67
C ALA A 338 -37.46 -11.35 24.08
N ASP A 339 -38.38 -10.76 24.85
CA ASP A 339 -39.73 -10.36 24.39
C ASP A 339 -39.73 -8.89 23.97
N PHE A 340 -40.31 -8.53 22.80
CA PHE A 340 -40.40 -7.16 22.29
C PHE A 340 -41.83 -6.74 21.90
N GLU A 341 -42.27 -5.54 22.32
CA GLU A 341 -43.48 -4.83 21.87
C GLU A 341 -43.11 -3.38 21.45
N GLY A 342 -43.30 -3.01 20.16
CA GLY A 342 -43.44 -1.64 19.58
C GLY A 342 -42.15 -0.84 19.25
N GLU A 343 -42.07 0.10 18.30
CA GLU A 343 -42.95 0.65 17.23
C GLU A 343 -42.06 1.09 16.04
N THR A 344 -42.34 0.62 14.83
CA THR A 344 -41.88 1.19 13.56
C THR A 344 -42.81 2.34 13.17
N ALA A 345 -42.23 3.48 12.78
CA ALA A 345 -42.99 4.50 12.07
C ALA A 345 -43.24 4.01 10.64
N SER A 346 -44.44 3.44 10.46
CA SER A 346 -45.21 3.23 9.22
C SER A 346 -44.49 2.54 8.06
N GLU A 347 -44.73 1.23 7.94
CA GLU A 347 -45.24 0.69 6.67
C GLU A 347 -46.56 1.39 6.32
N ASP A 348 -46.83 1.52 5.02
CA ASP A 348 -47.89 2.30 4.36
C ASP A 348 -47.63 3.80 4.16
N ASP A 349 -46.72 4.09 3.24
CA ASP A 349 -47.06 4.96 2.10
C ASP A 349 -46.55 4.26 0.84
N ASP A 350 -47.38 4.17 -0.20
CA ASP A 350 -46.99 3.64 -1.51
C ASP A 350 -45.59 4.16 -1.90
N LEU A 351 -44.60 3.27 -2.12
CA LEU A 351 -43.31 3.67 -2.67
C LEU A 351 -43.58 4.57 -3.87
N ILE A 352 -43.03 5.79 -3.84
CA ILE A 352 -43.23 6.76 -4.93
C ILE A 352 -42.81 6.05 -6.22
N SER A 353 -43.80 5.83 -7.09
CA SER A 353 -43.65 5.04 -8.30
C SER A 353 -43.50 5.99 -9.47
N PHE A 354 -42.35 5.93 -10.14
CA PHE A 354 -42.11 6.69 -11.35
C PHE A 354 -42.25 5.78 -12.56
N SER A 355 -43.04 6.22 -13.53
CA SER A 355 -43.11 5.60 -14.86
C SER A 355 -41.99 6.16 -15.74
N SER A 356 -41.40 5.33 -16.57
CA SER A 356 -40.36 5.74 -17.52
C SER A 356 -40.92 6.72 -18.54
N VAL A 357 -40.10 7.65 -18.99
CA VAL A 357 -40.43 8.54 -20.11
C VAL A 357 -40.01 7.89 -21.43
N GLN A 358 -40.75 8.21 -22.51
CA GLN A 358 -40.36 7.85 -23.86
C GLN A 358 -39.51 8.98 -24.43
N VAL A 359 -38.25 8.68 -24.74
CA VAL A 359 -37.32 9.56 -25.43
C VAL A 359 -36.80 8.79 -26.64
N GLU A 360 -36.68 9.46 -27.79
CA GLU A 360 -36.08 8.83 -28.96
C GLU A 360 -34.61 8.54 -28.68
N GLU A 361 -34.20 7.26 -28.71
CA GLU A 361 -32.84 6.83 -28.36
C GLU A 361 -31.74 7.54 -29.17
N ASN A 362 -32.03 7.93 -30.41
CA ASN A 362 -31.10 8.67 -31.27
C ASN A 362 -30.81 10.11 -30.77
N ASN A 363 -31.62 10.64 -29.86
CA ASN A 363 -31.44 11.96 -29.27
C ASN A 363 -30.77 11.90 -27.89
N LEU A 364 -30.38 10.71 -27.41
CA LEU A 364 -29.70 10.55 -26.14
C LEU A 364 -28.18 10.43 -26.32
N VAL A 365 -27.47 11.12 -25.44
CA VAL A 365 -26.02 11.16 -25.40
C VAL A 365 -25.55 10.71 -24.00
N PRO A 366 -24.48 9.91 -23.85
CA PRO A 366 -24.00 9.47 -22.54
C PRO A 366 -23.62 10.62 -21.59
N GLY A 367 -23.80 10.42 -20.28
CA GLY A 367 -23.44 11.38 -19.22
C GLY A 367 -24.53 12.40 -18.89
N ALA A 368 -24.28 13.27 -17.91
CA ALA A 368 -25.21 14.25 -17.37
C ALA A 368 -24.81 15.68 -17.75
N MET A 369 -25.76 16.48 -18.26
CA MET A 369 -25.55 17.90 -18.55
C MET A 369 -25.35 18.67 -17.25
N THR A 370 -24.14 19.19 -17.05
CA THR A 370 -23.68 19.75 -15.78
C THR A 370 -23.27 21.21 -15.96
N ARG A 371 -23.70 22.07 -15.03
CA ARG A 371 -23.36 23.51 -14.99
C ARG A 371 -22.91 23.91 -13.60
N ILE A 372 -21.93 24.78 -13.55
CA ILE A 372 -21.31 25.25 -12.30
C ILE A 372 -21.52 26.74 -12.15
N TYR A 373 -21.79 27.15 -10.92
CA TYR A 373 -22.13 28.52 -10.55
C TYR A 373 -21.26 28.97 -9.39
N ASN A 374 -20.75 30.21 -9.47
CA ASN A 374 -20.13 30.84 -8.32
C ASN A 374 -21.21 31.22 -7.31
N LEU A 375 -20.98 30.88 -6.05
CA LEU A 375 -21.82 31.24 -4.93
C LEU A 375 -21.20 32.40 -4.15
N ASN A 376 -22.03 33.09 -3.38
CA ASN A 376 -21.53 34.15 -2.51
C ASN A 376 -20.79 33.54 -1.32
N ALA A 377 -19.72 34.20 -0.88
CA ALA A 377 -19.00 33.82 0.34
C ALA A 377 -19.97 33.75 1.54
N GLY A 378 -19.92 32.63 2.28
CA GLY A 378 -20.79 32.41 3.45
C GLY A 378 -22.16 31.83 3.13
N THR A 379 -22.34 31.26 1.94
CA THR A 379 -23.51 30.43 1.62
C THR A 379 -23.52 29.20 2.53
N ASP A 380 -24.61 28.99 3.27
CA ASP A 380 -24.76 27.90 4.24
C ASP A 380 -25.81 26.85 3.82
N LYS A 381 -26.52 27.09 2.72
CA LYS A 381 -27.51 26.20 2.10
C LYS A 381 -27.55 26.41 0.58
N LEU A 382 -28.02 25.41 -0.16
CA LEU A 382 -28.26 25.48 -1.60
C LEU A 382 -29.16 26.67 -1.97
N PRO A 383 -28.69 27.61 -2.82
CA PRO A 383 -29.51 28.71 -3.28
C PRO A 383 -30.72 28.25 -4.09
N LEU A 384 -31.89 28.82 -3.79
CA LEU A 384 -33.10 28.59 -4.58
C LEU A 384 -32.90 29.07 -6.02
N ASN A 385 -33.14 28.18 -7.00
CA ASN A 385 -33.01 28.45 -8.44
C ASN A 385 -31.60 28.87 -8.89
N MET A 386 -30.57 28.16 -8.42
CA MET A 386 -29.18 28.37 -8.84
C MET A 386 -29.00 28.46 -10.37
N GLU A 387 -29.80 27.72 -11.13
CA GLU A 387 -29.81 27.71 -12.60
C GLU A 387 -30.12 29.07 -13.27
N LYS A 388 -30.75 30.01 -12.55
CA LYS A 388 -31.01 31.38 -13.05
C LYS A 388 -29.75 32.25 -13.05
N GLY A 389 -28.69 31.83 -12.36
CA GLY A 389 -27.40 32.48 -12.37
C GLY A 389 -26.66 32.32 -13.70
N LYS A 390 -25.55 33.04 -13.87
CA LYS A 390 -24.64 32.84 -15.00
C LYS A 390 -23.70 31.68 -14.65
N ALA A 391 -23.78 30.59 -15.41
CA ALA A 391 -22.84 29.49 -15.28
C ALA A 391 -21.42 29.94 -15.63
N VAL A 392 -20.43 29.44 -14.87
CA VAL A 392 -19.00 29.70 -15.07
C VAL A 392 -18.26 28.53 -15.73
N GLN A 393 -18.79 27.33 -15.58
CA GLN A 393 -18.38 26.13 -16.30
C GLN A 393 -19.64 25.36 -16.72
N ALA A 394 -19.58 24.63 -17.83
CA ALA A 394 -20.65 23.76 -18.28
C ALA A 394 -20.13 22.69 -19.24
N GLY A 395 -20.71 21.50 -19.19
CA GLY A 395 -20.31 20.36 -20.02
C GLY A 395 -20.99 19.09 -19.54
N ILE A 396 -20.52 17.94 -20.01
CA ILE A 396 -21.13 16.64 -19.71
C ILE A 396 -20.26 15.88 -18.72
N LEU A 397 -20.82 15.53 -17.58
CA LEU A 397 -20.17 14.71 -16.56
C LEU A 397 -20.60 13.26 -16.74
N SER A 398 -19.65 12.33 -16.93
CA SER A 398 -20.00 10.93 -17.21
C SER A 398 -20.69 10.22 -16.04
N GLY A 399 -20.43 10.65 -14.80
CA GLY A 399 -21.03 10.08 -13.59
C GLY A 399 -20.54 10.79 -12.32
N PHE A 400 -21.09 10.40 -11.17
CA PHE A 400 -20.80 11.01 -9.86
C PHE A 400 -20.10 9.99 -8.96
N ASP A 401 -18.89 9.60 -9.35
CA ASP A 401 -18.05 8.63 -8.64
C ASP A 401 -17.05 9.36 -7.75
N ASN A 402 -17.38 9.51 -6.46
CA ASN A 402 -16.45 9.97 -5.42
C ASN A 402 -15.65 11.23 -5.80
N ILE A 403 -16.30 12.19 -6.47
CA ILE A 403 -15.66 13.41 -6.98
C ILE A 403 -15.18 14.20 -5.77
N SER A 404 -13.87 14.40 -5.65
CA SER A 404 -13.28 15.00 -4.44
C SER A 404 -12.04 15.84 -4.74
N GLY A 405 -11.71 16.76 -3.83
CA GLY A 405 -10.43 17.48 -3.86
C GLY A 405 -10.11 18.10 -5.22
N GLY A 406 -9.05 17.61 -5.86
CA GLY A 406 -8.56 18.10 -7.16
C GLY A 406 -9.47 17.80 -8.36
N ASP A 407 -10.45 16.89 -8.22
CA ASP A 407 -11.40 16.57 -9.30
C ASP A 407 -12.27 17.78 -9.66
N PHE A 408 -12.52 18.69 -8.72
CA PHE A 408 -13.22 19.95 -8.95
C PHE A 408 -12.29 21.01 -9.59
N ILE A 409 -11.75 20.71 -10.77
CA ILE A 409 -10.71 21.51 -11.45
C ILE A 409 -11.13 22.98 -11.58
N GLY A 410 -10.34 23.87 -10.94
CA GLY A 410 -10.56 25.32 -10.94
C GLY A 410 -11.62 25.81 -9.96
N LEU A 411 -12.07 24.96 -9.03
CA LEU A 411 -13.09 25.27 -8.02
C LEU A 411 -12.56 24.94 -6.63
N GLU A 412 -12.55 25.95 -5.75
CA GLU A 412 -12.09 25.77 -4.36
C GLU A 412 -13.25 25.73 -3.37
N ASP A 413 -13.83 26.90 -3.09
CA ASP A 413 -14.93 27.12 -2.15
C ASP A 413 -16.01 28.01 -2.80
N ASN A 414 -17.23 27.97 -2.25
CA ASN A 414 -18.38 28.77 -2.68
C ASN A 414 -18.73 28.56 -4.15
N PHE A 415 -18.94 27.31 -4.54
CA PHE A 415 -19.49 26.97 -5.85
C PHE A 415 -20.67 26.01 -5.70
N GLY A 416 -21.51 25.94 -6.73
CA GLY A 416 -22.59 24.98 -6.80
C GLY A 416 -22.70 24.35 -8.17
N ILE A 417 -23.19 23.11 -8.18
CA ILE A 417 -23.33 22.25 -9.35
C ILE A 417 -24.80 21.96 -9.55
N VAL A 418 -25.25 22.04 -10.79
CA VAL A 418 -26.53 21.48 -11.23
C VAL A 418 -26.27 20.52 -12.37
N ALA A 419 -26.66 19.27 -12.21
CA ALA A 419 -26.51 18.24 -13.21
C ALA A 419 -27.84 17.58 -13.53
N ASN A 420 -28.18 17.49 -14.82
CA ASN A 420 -29.45 16.99 -15.32
C ASN A 420 -29.22 15.86 -16.32
N GLY A 421 -30.12 14.88 -16.36
CA GLY A 421 -30.05 13.79 -17.32
C GLY A 421 -31.16 12.78 -17.12
N TYR A 422 -30.95 11.58 -17.65
CA TYR A 422 -31.80 10.41 -17.54
C TYR A 422 -30.97 9.25 -16.99
N ILE A 423 -31.54 8.52 -16.04
CA ILE A 423 -31.05 7.21 -15.63
C ILE A 423 -31.88 6.13 -16.34
N ASN A 424 -31.21 5.19 -17.01
CA ASN A 424 -31.85 4.08 -17.72
C ASN A 424 -31.96 2.85 -16.82
N ILE A 425 -33.19 2.40 -16.58
CA ILE A 425 -33.51 1.23 -15.75
C ILE A 425 -33.84 0.06 -16.67
N GLU A 426 -32.98 -0.96 -16.68
CA GLU A 426 -33.14 -2.12 -17.58
C GLU A 426 -34.32 -3.02 -17.21
N LYS A 427 -34.66 -3.07 -15.92
CA LYS A 427 -35.71 -3.91 -15.36
C LYS A 427 -36.49 -3.14 -14.30
N GLU A 428 -37.81 -3.17 -14.40
CA GLU A 428 -38.69 -2.62 -13.36
C GLU A 428 -38.39 -3.26 -12.01
N GLY A 429 -38.33 -2.43 -10.98
CA GLY A 429 -38.08 -2.86 -9.62
C GLY A 429 -38.13 -1.71 -8.63
N ASP A 430 -37.91 -2.08 -7.38
CA ASP A 430 -37.76 -1.15 -6.28
C ASP A 430 -36.26 -0.83 -6.17
N PHE A 431 -35.92 0.44 -5.99
CA PHE A 431 -34.56 0.95 -5.95
C PHE A 431 -34.35 1.81 -4.72
N GLU A 432 -33.16 1.71 -4.14
CA GLU A 432 -32.68 2.67 -3.14
C GLU A 432 -31.58 3.53 -3.77
N PHE A 433 -31.70 4.85 -3.66
CA PHE A 433 -30.66 5.81 -4.05
C PHE A 433 -30.05 6.48 -2.84
N ARG A 434 -28.77 6.88 -2.96
CA ARG A 434 -28.03 7.59 -1.92
C ARG A 434 -27.17 8.69 -2.52
N LEU A 435 -27.21 9.87 -1.91
CA LEU A 435 -26.22 10.94 -2.11
C LEU A 435 -25.25 10.96 -0.94
N TRP A 436 -23.96 11.10 -1.25
CA TRP A 436 -22.87 11.24 -0.28
C TRP A 436 -22.11 12.53 -0.59
N SER A 437 -22.16 13.52 0.29
CA SER A 437 -21.57 14.84 0.03
C SER A 437 -20.93 15.51 1.25
N ASP A 438 -19.91 16.34 1.00
CA ASP A 438 -19.41 17.38 1.91
C ASP A 438 -20.15 18.69 1.58
N ASP A 439 -20.83 19.28 2.56
CA ASP A 439 -21.89 20.29 2.39
C ASP A 439 -23.10 19.77 1.57
N GLY A 440 -23.96 20.67 1.08
CA GLY A 440 -25.34 20.32 0.73
C GLY A 440 -25.53 19.68 -0.64
N SER A 441 -26.38 18.67 -0.73
CA SER A 441 -26.80 18.04 -1.98
C SER A 441 -28.29 17.68 -2.03
N LYS A 442 -28.87 17.64 -3.24
CA LYS A 442 -30.27 17.25 -3.49
C LYS A 442 -30.37 16.36 -4.71
N LEU A 443 -31.21 15.32 -4.65
CA LEU A 443 -31.60 14.48 -5.79
C LEU A 443 -33.07 14.69 -6.09
N TYR A 444 -33.37 14.96 -7.36
CA TYR A 444 -34.71 15.01 -7.92
C TYR A 444 -34.86 13.90 -8.95
N LEU A 445 -36.05 13.28 -8.99
CA LEU A 445 -36.48 12.39 -10.07
C LEU A 445 -37.85 12.86 -10.55
N HIS A 446 -38.03 13.00 -11.87
CA HIS A 446 -39.26 13.54 -12.46
C HIS A 446 -39.70 14.87 -11.82
N ASP A 447 -38.74 15.77 -11.59
CA ASP A 447 -38.90 17.06 -10.89
C ASP A 447 -39.37 16.97 -9.42
N GLN A 448 -39.49 15.76 -8.86
CA GLN A 448 -39.82 15.52 -7.47
C GLN A 448 -38.56 15.35 -6.63
N LEU A 449 -38.43 16.13 -5.55
CA LEU A 449 -37.33 16.01 -4.60
C LEU A 449 -37.43 14.67 -3.86
N VAL A 450 -36.45 13.79 -4.06
CA VAL A 450 -36.40 12.46 -3.42
C VAL A 450 -35.35 12.38 -2.31
N ILE A 451 -34.24 13.12 -2.42
CA ILE A 451 -33.22 13.23 -1.37
C ILE A 451 -32.93 14.70 -1.12
N ASP A 452 -33.06 15.15 0.13
CA ASP A 452 -32.71 16.50 0.58
C ASP A 452 -31.62 16.45 1.65
N HIS A 453 -30.36 16.58 1.26
CA HIS A 453 -29.19 16.55 2.13
C HIS A 453 -28.50 17.90 2.17
N ASP A 454 -29.27 18.97 2.38
CA ASP A 454 -28.81 20.36 2.34
C ASP A 454 -28.22 20.87 3.66
N GLY A 455 -27.31 21.84 3.59
CA GLY A 455 -26.65 22.50 4.73
C GLY A 455 -25.14 22.28 4.79
N LEU A 456 -24.47 23.01 5.69
CA LEU A 456 -23.04 22.80 5.97
C LEU A 456 -22.83 21.56 6.84
N HIS A 457 -22.04 20.61 6.36
CA HIS A 457 -21.67 19.42 7.11
C HIS A 457 -20.46 18.73 6.50
N GLY A 458 -19.71 18.00 7.33
CA GLY A 458 -18.71 17.06 6.81
C GLY A 458 -19.34 15.94 5.98
N THR A 459 -18.49 15.18 5.33
CA THR A 459 -18.85 14.14 4.35
C THR A 459 -19.81 13.11 4.98
N SER A 460 -21.07 13.13 4.57
CA SER A 460 -22.15 12.30 5.13
C SER A 460 -23.22 11.96 4.07
N MET A 461 -24.13 11.02 4.37
CA MET A 461 -25.03 10.44 3.36
C MET A 461 -26.52 10.50 3.73
N LYS A 462 -27.37 10.57 2.70
CA LYS A 462 -28.83 10.42 2.81
C LYS A 462 -29.38 9.58 1.66
N GLN A 463 -30.43 8.82 1.95
CA GLN A 463 -31.01 7.85 1.02
C GLN A 463 -32.53 7.97 0.88
N ALA A 464 -33.08 7.40 -0.19
CA ALA A 464 -34.50 7.28 -0.44
C ALA A 464 -34.82 6.01 -1.24
N SER A 465 -35.96 5.39 -0.94
CA SER A 465 -36.50 4.22 -1.63
C SER A 465 -37.64 4.63 -2.56
N MET A 466 -37.72 4.00 -3.74
CA MET A 466 -38.76 4.29 -4.74
C MET A 466 -38.91 3.14 -5.72
N LYS A 467 -40.00 3.14 -6.49
CA LYS A 467 -40.22 2.15 -7.54
C LYS A 467 -40.02 2.79 -8.91
N LEU A 468 -39.19 2.17 -9.76
CA LEU A 468 -38.94 2.62 -11.12
C LEU A 468 -39.37 1.54 -12.11
N SER A 469 -40.21 1.88 -13.07
CA SER A 469 -40.49 1.01 -14.21
C SER A 469 -39.27 0.85 -15.13
N LYS A 470 -39.25 -0.16 -15.99
CA LYS A 470 -38.21 -0.27 -17.03
C LYS A 470 -38.23 0.96 -17.96
N GLY A 471 -37.07 1.59 -18.19
CA GLY A 471 -36.88 2.67 -19.14
C GLY A 471 -36.15 3.89 -18.55
N LEU A 472 -36.30 5.06 -19.17
CA LEU A 472 -35.58 6.27 -18.81
C LEU A 472 -36.32 7.07 -17.74
N HIS A 473 -35.58 7.57 -16.74
CA HIS A 473 -36.11 8.44 -15.68
C HIS A 473 -35.30 9.74 -15.61
N PRO A 474 -35.89 10.91 -15.86
CA PRO A 474 -35.19 12.18 -15.71
C PRO A 474 -34.78 12.39 -14.25
N PHE A 475 -33.52 12.78 -14.05
CA PHE A 475 -32.97 13.15 -12.75
C PHE A 475 -32.36 14.55 -12.79
N LYS A 476 -32.29 15.18 -11.62
CA LYS A 476 -31.47 16.36 -11.37
C LYS A 476 -30.74 16.21 -10.04
N ILE A 477 -29.44 16.50 -10.04
CA ILE A 477 -28.62 16.62 -8.84
C ILE A 477 -28.21 18.08 -8.66
N GLU A 478 -28.44 18.61 -7.47
CA GLU A 478 -27.91 19.90 -7.05
C GLU A 478 -26.89 19.66 -5.93
N TYR A 479 -25.74 20.33 -6.00
CA TYR A 479 -24.68 20.25 -4.99
C TYR A 479 -24.14 21.65 -4.72
N PHE A 480 -23.74 21.94 -3.48
CA PHE A 480 -22.95 23.14 -3.18
C PHE A 480 -21.81 22.83 -2.23
N GLN A 481 -20.71 23.52 -2.47
CA GLN A 481 -19.54 23.55 -1.60
C GLN A 481 -19.41 24.94 -1.00
N GLY A 482 -19.50 25.02 0.34
CA GLY A 482 -19.35 26.27 1.08
C GLY A 482 -17.89 26.54 1.44
N ARG A 483 -17.31 25.68 2.29
CA ARG A 483 -15.92 25.78 2.78
C ARG A 483 -15.40 24.45 3.31
N GLY A 484 -14.09 24.20 3.16
CA GLY A 484 -13.43 23.06 3.81
C GLY A 484 -13.17 21.89 2.87
N GLY A 485 -13.55 20.66 3.26
CA GLY A 485 -13.48 19.50 2.37
C GLY A 485 -14.46 19.65 1.22
N LYS A 486 -14.37 18.84 0.16
CA LYS A 486 -15.35 18.81 -0.94
C LYS A 486 -15.48 17.40 -1.48
N MET A 487 -16.71 16.89 -1.58
CA MET A 487 -17.02 15.52 -1.98
C MET A 487 -18.44 15.43 -2.55
N LEU A 488 -18.63 14.68 -3.64
CA LEU A 488 -19.95 14.30 -4.18
C LEU A 488 -19.93 12.90 -4.79
N SER A 489 -20.86 12.03 -4.36
CA SER A 489 -21.09 10.71 -4.96
C SER A 489 -22.57 10.37 -5.02
N TRP A 490 -23.01 9.70 -6.11
CA TRP A 490 -24.36 9.18 -6.29
C TRP A 490 -24.34 7.65 -6.40
N ASN A 491 -25.03 6.97 -5.50
CA ASN A 491 -25.07 5.52 -5.41
C ASN A 491 -26.49 4.96 -5.54
N TYR A 492 -26.60 3.70 -5.96
CA TYR A 492 -27.85 2.93 -6.02
C TYR A 492 -27.67 1.45 -5.64
N LYS A 493 -28.80 0.78 -5.39
CA LYS A 493 -28.95 -0.69 -5.28
C LYS A 493 -30.43 -1.07 -5.50
N ASN A 494 -30.73 -2.34 -5.82
CA ASN A 494 -32.14 -2.79 -5.83
C ASN A 494 -32.63 -2.91 -4.38
N ALA A 495 -33.93 -2.72 -4.14
CA ALA A 495 -34.51 -2.93 -2.82
C ALA A 495 -34.37 -4.40 -2.44
N GLY A 496 -33.78 -4.64 -1.27
CA GLY A 496 -33.41 -5.99 -0.79
C GLY A 496 -31.99 -6.44 -1.14
N ASP A 497 -31.22 -5.68 -1.94
CA ASP A 497 -29.79 -5.91 -2.09
C ASP A 497 -29.00 -5.32 -0.91
N ASP A 498 -27.90 -5.98 -0.50
CA ASP A 498 -27.10 -5.57 0.67
C ASP A 498 -25.95 -4.59 0.32
N LYS A 499 -25.56 -4.47 -0.95
CA LYS A 499 -24.39 -3.72 -1.40
C LYS A 499 -24.75 -2.47 -2.20
N TRP A 500 -24.25 -1.31 -1.76
CA TRP A 500 -24.30 -0.06 -2.54
C TRP A 500 -23.25 -0.04 -3.64
N THR A 501 -23.62 0.52 -4.80
CA THR A 501 -22.69 0.79 -5.90
C THR A 501 -22.86 2.21 -6.41
N VAL A 502 -21.80 2.83 -6.94
CA VAL A 502 -21.94 4.09 -7.69
C VAL A 502 -22.83 3.84 -8.89
N VAL A 503 -23.73 4.78 -9.19
CA VAL A 503 -24.58 4.71 -10.38
C VAL A 503 -23.66 4.59 -11.61
N PRO A 504 -23.72 3.47 -12.37
CA PRO A 504 -22.83 3.26 -13.51
C PRO A 504 -23.00 4.37 -14.54
N LYS A 505 -21.90 4.90 -15.07
CA LYS A 505 -21.94 5.93 -16.11
C LYS A 505 -22.65 5.47 -17.38
N GLU A 506 -22.66 4.16 -17.63
CA GLU A 506 -23.29 3.51 -18.78
C GLU A 506 -24.82 3.63 -18.76
N ILE A 507 -25.42 3.86 -17.59
CA ILE A 507 -26.87 4.06 -17.46
C ILE A 507 -27.27 5.53 -17.32
N ILE A 508 -26.31 6.46 -17.42
CA ILE A 508 -26.56 7.90 -17.37
C ILE A 508 -26.50 8.46 -18.80
N SER A 509 -27.53 9.22 -19.18
CA SER A 509 -27.58 9.93 -20.46
C SER A 509 -28.25 11.29 -20.32
N HIS A 510 -28.22 12.13 -21.34
CA HIS A 510 -28.93 13.40 -21.41
C HIS A 510 -29.44 13.63 -22.84
N HIS A 511 -30.29 14.63 -23.04
CA HIS A 511 -30.83 14.92 -24.36
C HIS A 511 -29.83 15.75 -25.16
N LYS A 512 -29.63 15.45 -26.44
CA LYS A 512 -28.70 16.17 -27.31
C LYS A 512 -28.97 17.68 -27.36
N ASP A 513 -30.23 18.09 -27.26
CA ASP A 513 -30.61 19.52 -27.23
C ASP A 513 -30.10 20.26 -25.98
N ASP A 514 -29.78 19.54 -24.90
CA ASP A 514 -29.21 20.13 -23.68
C ASP A 514 -27.80 20.69 -23.94
N HIS A 515 -27.11 20.25 -24.99
CA HIS A 515 -25.81 20.80 -25.42
C HIS A 515 -25.87 22.31 -25.70
N ASN A 516 -27.05 22.84 -26.08
CA ASN A 516 -27.24 24.29 -26.25
C ASN A 516 -26.94 25.08 -24.97
N MET A 517 -27.05 24.44 -23.80
CA MET A 517 -26.77 25.05 -22.50
C MET A 517 -25.26 25.16 -22.21
N ILE A 518 -24.42 24.40 -22.93
CA ILE A 518 -22.96 24.47 -22.81
C ILE A 518 -22.46 25.78 -23.43
N GLY A 519 -22.91 26.09 -24.64
CA GLY A 519 -22.45 27.28 -25.38
C GLY A 519 -20.93 27.26 -25.59
N GLN A 520 -20.24 28.31 -25.15
CA GLN A 520 -18.77 28.44 -25.21
C GLN A 520 -18.06 28.06 -23.91
N LEU A 521 -18.79 27.55 -22.92
CA LEU A 521 -18.21 27.11 -21.66
C LEU A 521 -17.59 25.71 -21.84
N SER A 522 -16.66 25.35 -20.96
CA SER A 522 -16.14 24.00 -20.82
C SER A 522 -16.35 23.50 -19.39
N LEU A 523 -16.24 22.20 -19.18
CA LEU A 523 -16.29 21.56 -17.86
C LEU A 523 -14.98 20.79 -17.65
N PRO A 524 -13.89 21.44 -17.21
CA PRO A 524 -12.58 20.79 -17.09
C PRO A 524 -12.62 19.49 -16.28
N MET A 525 -13.46 19.43 -15.24
CA MET A 525 -13.64 18.24 -14.38
C MET A 525 -14.24 17.01 -15.09
N SER A 526 -14.82 17.15 -16.29
CA SER A 526 -15.34 15.98 -17.02
C SER A 526 -14.31 15.27 -17.88
N VAL A 527 -13.13 15.88 -18.09
CA VAL A 527 -12.01 15.19 -18.74
C VAL A 527 -11.15 14.55 -17.67
N VAL A 528 -11.33 13.24 -17.49
CA VAL A 528 -10.46 12.46 -16.59
C VAL A 528 -9.12 12.21 -17.31
N THR A 529 -8.23 13.20 -17.27
CA THR A 529 -6.82 12.99 -17.64
C THR A 529 -6.14 12.23 -16.51
N ARG A 530 -5.71 11.00 -16.79
CA ARG A 530 -4.94 10.18 -15.86
C ARG A 530 -3.69 9.70 -16.55
N ILE A 531 -2.64 10.48 -16.35
CA ILE A 531 -1.34 10.23 -16.97
C ILE A 531 -0.41 9.70 -15.88
N PRO A 532 0.08 8.46 -15.99
CA PRO A 532 1.01 7.92 -15.02
C PRO A 532 2.27 8.76 -14.91
N GLY A 533 2.73 9.01 -13.68
CA GLY A 533 3.90 9.84 -13.42
C GLY A 533 3.63 11.35 -13.35
N ASP A 534 2.42 11.79 -13.70
CA ASP A 534 1.96 13.18 -13.55
C ASP A 534 0.83 13.27 -12.51
N ARG A 535 1.16 13.65 -11.28
CA ARG A 535 0.30 13.63 -10.07
C ARG A 535 -0.20 12.26 -9.65
N TYR A 536 -0.07 11.26 -10.51
CA TYR A 536 -0.39 9.86 -10.24
C TYR A 536 0.88 9.02 -10.18
N PRO A 537 0.84 7.86 -9.49
CA PRO A 537 1.90 6.87 -9.61
C PRO A 537 2.21 6.54 -11.07
N VAL A 538 3.47 6.25 -11.37
CA VAL A 538 3.86 5.63 -12.66
C VAL A 538 3.18 4.25 -12.78
N ASP A 539 2.94 3.77 -14.00
CA ASP A 539 2.10 2.59 -14.24
C ASP A 539 2.88 1.27 -14.32
N GLY A 540 4.20 1.31 -14.20
CA GLY A 540 5.02 0.11 -14.36
C GLY A 540 6.45 0.24 -13.84
N VAL A 541 7.23 -0.77 -14.18
CA VAL A 541 8.66 -0.81 -13.89
C VAL A 541 9.38 0.21 -14.75
N HIS A 542 10.33 0.92 -14.13
CA HIS A 542 11.13 1.93 -14.81
C HIS A 542 11.84 1.32 -16.03
N PRO A 543 11.82 1.98 -17.22
CA PRO A 543 12.34 1.39 -18.48
C PRO A 543 13.79 0.91 -18.41
N SER A 544 14.60 1.54 -17.58
CA SER A 544 16.00 1.15 -17.32
C SER A 544 16.18 -0.11 -16.48
N PHE A 545 15.12 -0.83 -16.14
CA PHE A 545 15.17 -2.07 -15.37
C PHE A 545 14.34 -3.17 -16.02
N ASP A 546 14.89 -4.38 -16.04
CA ASP A 546 14.14 -5.60 -16.28
C ASP A 546 13.72 -6.20 -14.93
N LEU A 547 12.49 -6.72 -14.86
CA LEU A 547 11.90 -7.31 -13.65
C LEU A 547 11.90 -8.84 -13.74
N TYR A 548 12.33 -9.51 -12.67
CA TYR A 548 12.32 -10.96 -12.54
C TYR A 548 11.70 -11.38 -11.21
N GLN A 549 11.07 -12.56 -11.19
CA GLN A 549 10.66 -13.21 -9.94
C GLN A 549 11.89 -13.75 -9.21
N ALA A 550 11.98 -13.50 -7.90
CA ALA A 550 13.04 -14.02 -7.03
C ALA A 550 12.50 -15.03 -6.00
N ARG A 551 11.34 -15.62 -6.32
CA ARG A 551 10.67 -16.70 -5.57
C ARG A 551 9.97 -17.64 -6.54
N PRO A 552 9.80 -18.92 -6.20
CA PRO A 552 8.86 -19.80 -6.89
C PRO A 552 7.41 -19.42 -6.54
N ASP A 553 6.45 -19.79 -7.39
CA ASP A 553 5.05 -19.34 -7.28
C ASP A 553 4.39 -19.77 -5.96
N GLU A 554 4.70 -20.97 -5.48
CA GLU A 554 4.14 -21.54 -4.24
C GLU A 554 4.68 -20.88 -2.96
N PHE A 555 5.78 -20.12 -3.05
CA PHE A 555 6.35 -19.43 -1.92
C PHE A 555 5.86 -17.99 -1.87
N THR A 556 5.11 -17.63 -0.84
CA THR A 556 4.40 -16.34 -0.71
C THR A 556 4.92 -15.52 0.50
N PRO A 557 6.20 -15.10 0.50
CA PRO A 557 6.82 -14.50 1.68
C PRO A 557 6.36 -13.06 1.94
N LYS A 558 5.95 -12.78 3.18
CA LYS A 558 5.84 -11.42 3.73
C LYS A 558 7.20 -10.97 4.25
N VAL A 559 8.02 -10.34 3.42
CA VAL A 559 9.45 -10.15 3.72
C VAL A 559 9.66 -9.10 4.84
N GLY A 560 10.17 -9.55 5.99
CA GLY A 560 10.50 -8.71 7.14
C GLY A 560 11.95 -8.19 7.15
N GLY A 561 12.87 -8.97 6.60
CA GLY A 561 14.30 -8.67 6.47
C GLY A 561 14.94 -9.55 5.38
N MET A 562 16.02 -9.08 4.77
CA MET A 562 16.77 -9.84 3.76
C MET A 562 18.25 -9.50 3.78
N ASP A 563 19.10 -10.47 3.51
CA ASP A 563 20.53 -10.30 3.25
C ASP A 563 21.09 -11.56 2.55
N PHE A 564 22.39 -11.60 2.25
CA PHE A 564 23.03 -12.69 1.52
C PHE A 564 24.17 -13.35 2.30
N LEU A 565 24.26 -14.67 2.17
CA LEU A 565 25.45 -15.43 2.56
C LEU A 565 26.58 -15.19 1.54
N SER A 566 27.81 -15.46 1.96
CA SER A 566 29.02 -15.29 1.15
C SER A 566 29.05 -16.17 -0.11
N ASP A 567 28.28 -17.25 -0.12
CA ASP A 567 28.11 -18.16 -1.26
C ASP A 567 27.04 -17.71 -2.27
N GLY A 568 26.35 -16.60 -2.00
CA GLY A 568 25.34 -16.03 -2.87
C GLY A 568 23.91 -16.45 -2.58
N ARG A 569 23.67 -17.36 -1.64
CA ARG A 569 22.31 -17.70 -1.20
C ARG A 569 21.70 -16.55 -0.39
N MET A 570 20.42 -16.30 -0.61
CA MET A 570 19.68 -15.26 0.10
C MET A 570 19.09 -15.82 1.40
N VAL A 571 19.13 -15.02 2.46
CA VAL A 571 18.42 -15.28 3.72
C VAL A 571 17.31 -14.25 3.87
N ILE A 572 16.08 -14.69 4.15
CA ILE A 572 14.97 -13.79 4.45
C ILE A 572 14.29 -14.17 5.77
N SER A 573 13.80 -13.17 6.50
CA SER A 573 12.84 -13.35 7.59
C SER A 573 11.43 -12.96 7.14
N THR A 574 10.39 -13.58 7.74
CA THR A 574 9.00 -13.32 7.37
C THR A 574 8.15 -12.75 8.51
N TRP A 575 7.37 -11.72 8.19
CA TRP A 575 6.35 -11.17 9.07
C TRP A 575 5.04 -11.95 8.93
N THR A 576 5.05 -13.16 9.50
CA THR A 576 3.95 -14.14 9.44
C THR A 576 3.76 -14.74 10.81
N THR A 577 2.67 -15.47 11.02
CA THR A 577 2.37 -16.19 12.28
C THR A 577 3.50 -17.08 12.77
N LYS A 578 4.29 -17.65 11.84
CA LYS A 578 5.42 -18.52 12.16
C LYS A 578 6.72 -17.79 12.49
N GLY A 579 6.84 -16.49 12.18
CA GLY A 579 8.10 -15.75 12.29
C GLY A 579 9.29 -16.50 11.66
N GLY A 580 9.15 -16.95 10.41
CA GLY A 580 10.08 -17.88 9.78
C GLY A 580 11.33 -17.20 9.23
N VAL A 581 12.42 -17.96 9.14
CA VAL A 581 13.63 -17.60 8.40
C VAL A 581 13.92 -18.66 7.36
N TYR A 582 14.22 -18.23 6.15
CA TYR A 582 14.40 -19.09 4.98
C TYR A 582 15.70 -18.78 4.26
N ILE A 583 16.37 -19.82 3.78
CA ILE A 583 17.44 -19.71 2.79
C ILE A 583 16.85 -20.00 1.41
N LEU A 584 17.18 -19.15 0.44
CA LEU A 584 16.83 -19.30 -0.96
C LEU A 584 18.10 -19.46 -1.80
N ASP A 585 18.17 -20.54 -2.55
CA ASP A 585 19.26 -20.86 -3.50
C ASP A 585 18.76 -20.67 -4.94
N GLY A 586 19.60 -20.07 -5.80
CA GLY A 586 19.29 -19.81 -7.21
C GLY A 586 18.54 -18.51 -7.52
N VAL A 587 18.41 -17.57 -6.58
CA VAL A 587 17.61 -16.32 -6.74
C VAL A 587 18.09 -15.38 -7.85
N GLY A 588 19.34 -15.49 -8.29
CA GLY A 588 19.88 -14.74 -9.43
C GLY A 588 19.51 -15.34 -10.81
N GLY A 589 18.87 -16.50 -10.84
CA GLY A 589 18.41 -17.14 -12.07
C GLY A 589 17.24 -16.40 -12.74
N LYS A 590 16.97 -16.73 -14.01
CA LYS A 590 15.79 -16.23 -14.75
C LYS A 590 14.55 -17.13 -14.64
N ASP A 591 14.75 -18.38 -14.25
CA ASP A 591 13.67 -19.36 -14.06
C ASP A 591 13.35 -19.50 -12.56
N PRO A 592 12.25 -18.90 -12.07
CA PRO A 592 11.89 -18.95 -10.66
C PRO A 592 11.59 -20.37 -10.16
N SER A 593 11.24 -21.31 -11.03
CA SER A 593 10.95 -22.70 -10.64
C SER A 593 12.19 -23.48 -10.20
N GLN A 594 13.40 -22.98 -10.46
CA GLN A 594 14.65 -23.58 -10.00
C GLN A 594 15.08 -23.07 -8.62
N ILE A 595 14.41 -22.06 -8.07
CA ILE A 595 14.74 -21.49 -6.77
C ILE A 595 14.35 -22.49 -5.69
N LYS A 596 15.32 -22.89 -4.87
CA LYS A 596 15.08 -23.80 -3.75
C LYS A 596 14.91 -23.01 -2.48
N VAL A 597 13.80 -23.26 -1.79
CA VAL A 597 13.47 -22.60 -0.51
C VAL A 597 13.60 -23.60 0.62
N LYS A 598 14.38 -23.27 1.65
CA LYS A 598 14.52 -24.07 2.88
C LYS A 598 14.24 -23.21 4.10
N ARG A 599 13.26 -23.60 4.92
CA ARG A 599 13.04 -22.97 6.23
C ARG A 599 14.14 -23.45 7.19
N ILE A 600 14.89 -22.50 7.74
CA ILE A 600 16.01 -22.79 8.66
C ILE A 600 15.66 -22.48 10.12
N ALA A 601 14.71 -21.56 10.35
CA ALA A 601 14.24 -21.20 11.69
C ALA A 601 12.77 -20.76 11.68
N ALA A 602 12.12 -20.78 12.83
CA ALA A 602 10.78 -20.27 13.08
C ALA A 602 10.61 -19.91 14.57
N GLY A 603 9.50 -19.26 14.92
CA GLY A 603 9.16 -18.92 16.31
C GLY A 603 9.64 -17.54 16.76
N LEU A 604 10.00 -16.66 15.82
CA LEU A 604 10.50 -15.32 16.11
C LEU A 604 9.36 -14.30 16.20
N ALA A 605 9.50 -13.33 17.11
CA ALA A 605 8.46 -12.33 17.37
C ALA A 605 8.62 -11.10 16.45
N GLU A 606 7.86 -11.07 15.35
CA GLU A 606 7.87 -9.95 14.40
C GLU A 606 9.28 -9.64 13.86
N PRO A 607 9.93 -10.60 13.16
CA PRO A 607 11.32 -10.48 12.72
C PRO A 607 11.48 -9.49 11.56
N LEU A 608 11.40 -8.20 11.86
CA LEU A 608 11.40 -7.09 10.91
C LEU A 608 12.81 -6.51 10.68
N GLY A 609 13.85 -7.30 10.94
CA GLY A 609 15.18 -7.01 10.45
C GLY A 609 16.12 -8.19 10.44
N LEU A 610 16.98 -8.24 9.43
CA LEU A 610 17.95 -9.32 9.22
C LEU A 610 19.23 -8.73 8.64
N CYS A 611 20.38 -9.22 9.10
CA CYS A 611 21.69 -8.92 8.52
C CYS A 611 22.61 -10.13 8.66
N VAL A 612 23.43 -10.38 7.65
CA VAL A 612 24.46 -11.41 7.61
C VAL A 612 25.83 -10.76 7.76
N VAL A 613 26.62 -11.22 8.74
CA VAL A 613 27.99 -10.73 8.95
C VAL A 613 28.94 -11.91 9.05
N ASN A 614 29.77 -12.10 8.03
CA ASN A 614 30.68 -13.25 7.91
C ASN A 614 29.92 -14.59 8.07
N ASP A 615 28.83 -14.76 7.31
CA ASP A 615 27.93 -15.92 7.32
C ASP A 615 27.21 -16.20 8.65
N ARG A 616 27.35 -15.31 9.65
CA ARG A 616 26.54 -15.32 10.88
C ARG A 616 25.26 -14.54 10.63
N ILE A 617 24.12 -15.15 10.97
CA ILE A 617 22.80 -14.56 10.73
C ILE A 617 22.33 -13.86 12.01
N PHE A 618 22.09 -12.55 11.92
CA PHE A 618 21.53 -11.74 13.01
C PHE A 618 20.15 -11.26 12.63
N LEU A 619 19.25 -11.27 13.61
CA LEU A 619 17.86 -10.94 13.42
C LEU A 619 17.39 -9.96 14.50
N ASN A 620 16.66 -8.94 14.09
CA ASN A 620 16.01 -7.99 14.98
C ASN A 620 14.53 -8.38 15.12
N GLN A 621 14.14 -8.74 16.33
CA GLN A 621 12.75 -8.99 16.71
C GLN A 621 12.33 -7.96 17.77
N LYS A 622 11.01 -7.82 17.98
CA LYS A 622 10.42 -6.77 18.82
C LYS A 622 11.10 -6.52 20.18
N GLN A 623 11.67 -7.58 20.75
CA GLN A 623 12.13 -7.63 22.12
C GLN A 623 13.65 -7.82 22.24
N GLU A 624 14.35 -8.25 21.18
CA GLU A 624 15.79 -8.52 21.22
C GLU A 624 16.41 -8.63 19.83
N ILE A 625 17.74 -8.50 19.77
CA ILE A 625 18.56 -8.96 18.66
C ILE A 625 19.03 -10.37 18.98
N THR A 626 18.82 -11.29 18.04
CA THR A 626 19.14 -12.71 18.17
C THR A 626 20.12 -13.14 17.07
N GLU A 627 21.15 -13.89 17.43
CA GLU A 627 22.01 -14.62 16.49
C GLU A 627 21.45 -16.03 16.32
N LEU A 628 21.35 -16.49 15.07
CA LEU A 628 20.90 -17.82 14.72
C LEU A 628 22.12 -18.70 14.42
N ILE A 629 22.28 -19.80 15.16
CA ILE A 629 23.42 -20.72 15.04
C ILE A 629 22.95 -22.13 14.72
N ASP A 630 23.49 -22.67 13.63
CA ASP A 630 23.50 -24.10 13.32
C ASP A 630 24.74 -24.73 13.98
N LEU A 631 24.54 -25.66 14.91
CA LEU A 631 25.59 -26.34 15.67
C LEU A 631 26.02 -27.64 15.01
N ASN A 632 25.19 -28.21 14.12
CA ASN A 632 25.35 -29.56 13.61
C ASN A 632 25.67 -29.62 12.10
N GLY A 633 25.50 -28.51 11.38
CA GLY A 633 25.82 -28.34 9.96
C GLY A 633 24.72 -28.81 8.99
N ASP A 634 23.50 -29.05 9.47
CA ASP A 634 22.35 -29.44 8.63
C ASP A 634 21.55 -28.25 8.09
N GLU A 635 22.01 -27.03 8.36
CA GLU A 635 21.40 -25.73 8.05
C GLU A 635 20.05 -25.48 8.74
N ILE A 636 19.69 -26.26 9.75
CA ILE A 636 18.59 -25.96 10.66
C ILE A 636 19.20 -25.28 11.89
N ILE A 637 18.56 -24.20 12.35
CA ILE A 637 19.06 -23.46 13.50
C ILE A 637 18.75 -24.22 14.78
N ASP A 638 19.83 -24.61 15.48
CA ASP A 638 19.77 -25.31 16.76
C ASP A 638 19.72 -24.33 17.94
N GLU A 639 20.47 -23.21 17.87
CA GLU A 639 20.62 -22.23 18.94
C GLU A 639 20.18 -20.83 18.50
N PHE A 640 19.31 -20.22 19.31
CA PHE A 640 18.85 -18.85 19.18
C PHE A 640 19.47 -18.04 20.31
N ARG A 641 20.60 -17.39 20.04
CA ARG A 641 21.40 -16.69 21.04
C ARG A 641 21.00 -15.23 21.13
N THR A 642 20.61 -14.76 22.30
CA THR A 642 20.29 -13.35 22.54
C THR A 642 21.58 -12.53 22.58
N ILE A 643 21.72 -11.58 21.66
CA ILE A 643 22.85 -10.65 21.60
C ILE A 643 22.58 -9.42 22.45
N CYS A 644 21.39 -8.83 22.32
CA CYS A 644 21.02 -7.63 23.07
C CYS A 644 19.50 -7.57 23.24
N ASN A 645 19.06 -7.21 24.44
CA ASN A 645 17.66 -7.10 24.79
C ASN A 645 17.43 -5.91 25.74
N ALA A 646 18.29 -4.89 25.71
CA ALA A 646 18.40 -3.86 26.75
C ALA A 646 17.33 -2.74 26.71
N TRP A 647 16.56 -2.61 25.62
CA TRP A 647 15.53 -1.57 25.47
C TRP A 647 14.20 -1.96 26.13
N GLY A 648 13.36 -0.99 26.48
CA GLY A 648 12.04 -1.25 27.08
C GLY A 648 11.02 -1.74 26.05
N VAL A 649 10.08 -2.60 26.46
CA VAL A 649 9.03 -3.13 25.58
C VAL A 649 7.74 -3.36 26.35
N SER A 650 6.62 -3.04 25.72
CA SER A 650 5.27 -3.27 26.22
C SER A 650 4.51 -4.27 25.36
N ALA A 651 3.25 -4.53 25.73
CA ALA A 651 2.33 -5.35 24.93
C ALA A 651 1.75 -4.60 23.71
N ASN A 652 2.09 -3.32 23.51
CA ASN A 652 1.52 -2.51 22.43
C ASN A 652 1.86 -3.10 21.05
N PHE A 653 0.85 -3.27 20.19
CA PHE A 653 1.00 -3.94 18.89
C PHE A 653 1.89 -3.18 17.89
N HIS A 654 2.14 -1.89 18.11
CA HIS A 654 2.84 -1.01 17.17
C HIS A 654 4.28 -0.67 17.59
N GLU A 655 4.76 -1.22 18.71
CA GLU A 655 6.16 -1.07 19.17
C GLU A 655 7.15 -1.92 18.36
N PHE A 656 7.10 -1.81 17.04
CA PHE A 656 7.98 -2.53 16.12
C PHE A 656 9.46 -2.20 16.32
N THR A 657 10.30 -3.13 15.88
CA THR A 657 11.74 -2.95 15.80
C THR A 657 12.19 -3.24 14.37
N PHE A 658 12.66 -2.21 13.67
CA PHE A 658 13.05 -2.31 12.26
C PHE A 658 14.56 -2.34 12.11
N GLY A 659 15.05 -2.89 11.01
CA GLY A 659 16.48 -3.17 10.86
C GLY A 659 16.75 -4.22 9.79
N LEU A 660 17.95 -4.74 9.68
CA LEU A 660 19.14 -4.51 10.52
C LEU A 660 20.28 -4.13 9.56
N ILE A 661 21.14 -3.19 9.92
CA ILE A 661 22.35 -2.92 9.15
C ILE A 661 23.60 -3.08 9.99
N HIS A 662 24.70 -3.45 9.36
CA HIS A 662 25.99 -3.65 10.01
C HIS A 662 27.02 -2.63 9.54
N LYS A 663 27.71 -1.97 10.48
CA LYS A 663 28.89 -1.13 10.22
C LYS A 663 29.91 -1.31 11.33
N GLU A 664 31.14 -1.63 10.94
CA GLU A 664 32.33 -1.65 11.84
C GLU A 664 32.16 -2.51 13.12
N GLY A 665 31.54 -3.69 13.01
CA GLY A 665 31.32 -4.59 14.15
C GLY A 665 30.10 -4.27 15.01
N TYR A 666 29.29 -3.31 14.58
CA TYR A 666 28.06 -2.90 15.24
C TYR A 666 26.84 -3.10 14.34
N LEU A 667 25.74 -3.47 14.97
CA LEU A 667 24.42 -3.59 14.38
C LEU A 667 23.61 -2.33 14.71
N TYR A 668 22.84 -1.83 13.75
CA TYR A 668 21.98 -0.67 13.92
C TYR A 668 20.52 -1.03 13.62
N ALA A 669 19.64 -0.64 14.54
CA ALA A 669 18.22 -0.92 14.48
C ALA A 669 17.41 0.31 14.88
N ASN A 670 16.15 0.31 14.51
CA ASN A 670 15.19 1.36 14.76
C ASN A 670 14.11 0.85 15.72
N LEU A 671 13.77 1.64 16.75
CA LEU A 671 12.73 1.34 17.72
C LEU A 671 11.54 2.27 17.48
N ALA A 672 10.41 1.73 17.04
CA ALA A 672 9.18 2.50 16.82
C ALA A 672 8.47 2.85 18.13
N THR A 673 7.71 3.94 18.12
CA THR A 673 6.79 4.32 19.19
C THR A 673 5.57 3.41 19.22
N GLY A 674 5.02 3.17 20.40
CA GLY A 674 3.70 2.56 20.56
C GLY A 674 2.57 3.49 20.08
N ILE A 675 1.50 2.88 19.57
CA ILE A 675 0.35 3.56 18.98
C ILE A 675 -0.94 2.94 19.51
N LEU A 676 -1.98 3.74 19.71
CA LEU A 676 -3.33 3.31 20.05
C LEU A 676 -4.17 3.06 18.79
N PRO A 677 -5.21 2.20 18.85
CA PRO A 677 -6.17 2.08 17.75
C PRO A 677 -6.65 3.46 17.28
N GLY A 678 -6.63 3.71 15.96
CA GLY A 678 -6.92 5.02 15.38
C GLY A 678 -5.70 5.91 15.12
N GLY A 679 -4.48 5.49 15.50
CA GLY A 679 -3.23 6.12 15.07
C GLY A 679 -2.61 7.13 16.04
N ALA A 680 -3.24 7.41 17.18
CA ALA A 680 -2.69 8.30 18.21
C ALA A 680 -1.50 7.65 18.94
N GLY A 681 -0.50 8.44 19.34
CA GLY A 681 0.64 7.95 20.12
C GLY A 681 0.21 7.37 21.47
N MET A 682 0.84 6.26 21.88
CA MET A 682 0.60 5.66 23.19
C MET A 682 1.17 6.56 24.30
N PRO A 683 0.44 6.84 25.39
CA PRO A 683 1.01 7.56 26.53
C PRO A 683 1.98 6.68 27.34
N ASN A 684 2.93 7.30 28.05
CA ASN A 684 3.86 6.63 28.99
C ASN A 684 4.71 5.51 28.36
N GLN A 685 5.24 5.75 27.15
CA GLN A 685 6.11 4.79 26.46
C GLN A 685 7.48 4.69 27.15
N HIS A 686 8.20 3.60 26.86
CA HIS A 686 9.59 3.49 27.30
C HIS A 686 10.48 4.59 26.68
N PRO A 687 11.43 5.18 27.43
CA PRO A 687 12.24 6.32 26.94
C PRO A 687 13.11 6.04 25.72
N ASP A 688 13.41 4.77 25.46
CA ASP A 688 14.18 4.32 24.28
C ASP A 688 13.34 4.24 22.99
N ARG A 689 12.02 4.37 23.06
CA ARG A 689 11.16 4.30 21.87
C ARG A 689 11.29 5.56 21.01
N GLY A 690 11.03 5.41 19.71
CA GLY A 690 11.23 6.49 18.74
C GLY A 690 12.71 6.83 18.53
N SER A 691 13.56 5.82 18.43
CA SER A 691 15.02 5.98 18.38
C SER A 691 15.71 5.07 17.36
N THR A 692 16.95 5.43 17.02
CA THR A 692 17.90 4.52 16.36
C THR A 692 18.94 4.09 17.38
N ILE A 693 19.19 2.79 17.46
CA ILE A 693 20.10 2.17 18.43
C ILE A 693 21.31 1.53 17.72
N LYS A 694 22.41 1.40 18.46
CA LYS A 694 23.65 0.76 18.05
C LYS A 694 23.99 -0.33 19.05
N VAL A 695 24.30 -1.53 18.56
CA VAL A 695 24.60 -2.73 19.36
C VAL A 695 25.91 -3.36 18.92
N SER A 696 26.81 -3.62 19.85
CA SER A 696 28.08 -4.33 19.60
C SER A 696 27.85 -5.82 19.39
N ILE A 697 28.39 -6.39 18.30
CA ILE A 697 28.36 -7.84 18.07
C ILE A 697 29.26 -8.57 19.08
N ALA A 698 30.31 -7.91 19.59
CA ALA A 698 31.32 -8.55 20.42
C ALA A 698 30.82 -8.87 21.84
N ASP A 699 29.97 -8.01 22.40
CA ASP A 699 29.57 -8.07 23.82
C ASP A 699 28.10 -7.69 24.08
N GLY A 700 27.33 -7.33 23.06
CA GLY A 700 25.93 -6.94 23.20
C GLY A 700 25.72 -5.54 23.80
N SER A 701 26.78 -4.74 23.98
CA SER A 701 26.65 -3.38 24.51
C SER A 701 25.77 -2.50 23.63
N TYR A 702 24.93 -1.69 24.29
CA TYR A 702 23.81 -0.95 23.70
C TYR A 702 24.00 0.56 23.86
N GLU A 703 23.75 1.33 22.80
CA GLU A 703 23.78 2.79 22.79
C GLU A 703 22.65 3.35 21.93
N ILE A 704 22.01 4.43 22.40
CA ILE A 704 21.06 5.20 21.58
C ILE A 704 21.84 6.21 20.74
N MET A 705 21.68 6.14 19.41
CA MET A 705 22.32 7.03 18.46
C MET A 705 21.52 8.32 18.28
N ALA A 706 20.21 8.21 18.02
CA ALA A 706 19.34 9.36 17.77
C ALA A 706 17.93 9.11 18.29
N ASN A 707 17.16 10.17 18.55
CA ASN A 707 15.81 10.11 19.10
C ASN A 707 14.82 10.98 18.31
N GLY A 708 13.55 10.99 18.72
CA GLY A 708 12.52 11.84 18.13
C GLY A 708 12.04 11.32 16.78
N LEU A 709 12.15 10.01 16.55
CA LEU A 709 11.49 9.29 15.46
C LEU A 709 10.11 8.81 15.92
N ARG A 710 9.26 8.39 14.99
CA ARG A 710 7.92 7.85 15.29
C ARG A 710 7.78 6.39 14.91
N THR A 711 7.66 6.09 13.62
CA THR A 711 7.62 4.71 13.09
C THR A 711 8.65 4.59 11.98
N PRO A 712 9.95 4.48 12.35
CA PRO A 712 11.05 4.48 11.41
C PRO A 712 11.27 3.10 10.76
N ASN A 713 10.39 2.71 9.82
CA ASN A 713 10.46 1.39 9.14
C ASN A 713 11.75 1.20 8.35
N GLY A 714 12.21 2.23 7.65
CA GLY A 714 13.39 2.16 6.81
C GLY A 714 14.68 2.50 7.55
N ILE A 715 15.70 1.66 7.43
CA ILE A 715 17.09 1.98 7.77
C ILE A 715 18.04 1.38 6.74
N GLY A 716 19.02 2.15 6.28
CA GLY A 716 19.98 1.67 5.27
C GLY A 716 21.11 2.65 4.98
N PHE A 717 22.05 2.22 4.13
CA PHE A 717 23.18 3.03 3.70
C PHE A 717 22.82 3.82 2.43
N GLY A 718 22.87 5.14 2.53
CA GLY A 718 22.47 6.06 1.46
C GLY A 718 23.64 6.85 0.89
N PHE A 719 23.38 8.13 0.64
CA PHE A 719 24.36 9.09 0.12
C PHE A 719 25.64 9.10 0.98
N ASN A 720 26.81 9.04 0.34
CA ASN A 720 28.13 9.00 0.97
C ASN A 720 28.29 7.94 2.09
N ASP A 721 27.67 6.77 1.95
CA ASP A 721 27.71 5.66 2.92
C ASP A 721 27.23 6.05 4.34
N GLY A 722 26.42 7.11 4.42
CA GLY A 722 25.74 7.56 5.64
C GLY A 722 24.60 6.62 6.02
N ILE A 723 24.22 6.64 7.30
CA ILE A 723 23.05 5.89 7.80
C ILE A 723 21.82 6.79 7.65
N TYR A 724 20.85 6.34 6.86
CA TYR A 724 19.60 7.06 6.64
C TYR A 724 18.42 6.26 7.16
N VAL A 725 17.44 6.99 7.66
CA VAL A 725 16.19 6.43 8.18
C VAL A 725 15.01 7.08 7.48
N ALA A 726 14.04 6.26 7.10
CA ALA A 726 12.74 6.70 6.62
C ALA A 726 11.71 6.56 7.76
N ASP A 727 11.09 7.68 8.14
CA ASP A 727 10.17 7.77 9.26
C ASP A 727 8.75 8.10 8.79
N ASN A 728 7.76 7.37 9.32
CA ASN A 728 6.37 7.46 8.90
C ASN A 728 5.61 8.53 9.70
N GLN A 729 4.79 9.33 8.99
CA GLN A 729 3.95 10.38 9.57
C GLN A 729 3.02 9.91 10.69
N GLY A 730 2.56 10.89 11.48
CA GLY A 730 1.46 10.80 12.42
C GLY A 730 1.52 11.92 13.45
N ASP A 731 1.20 11.63 14.71
CA ASP A 731 1.28 12.63 15.78
C ASP A 731 2.70 13.21 15.92
N TRP A 732 2.78 14.53 15.90
CA TRP A 732 3.99 15.35 15.94
C TRP A 732 4.96 15.16 14.76
N LEU A 733 4.61 14.31 13.79
CA LEU A 733 5.36 14.11 12.57
C LEU A 733 4.44 14.34 11.37
N PRO A 734 4.40 15.56 10.82
CA PRO A 734 3.31 16.01 9.95
C PRO A 734 3.26 15.31 8.58
N SER A 735 4.40 14.81 8.11
CA SER A 735 4.55 14.11 6.83
C SER A 735 5.73 13.14 6.98
N SER A 736 5.74 12.06 6.19
CA SER A 736 6.85 11.12 6.16
C SER A 736 8.15 11.84 5.75
N LYS A 737 9.31 11.35 6.19
CA LYS A 737 10.60 12.01 5.88
C LYS A 737 11.77 11.03 5.86
N ILE A 738 12.83 11.42 5.14
CA ILE A 738 14.14 10.76 5.20
C ILE A 738 15.13 11.64 5.95
N VAL A 739 15.82 11.05 6.92
CA VAL A 739 16.77 11.74 7.81
C VAL A 739 18.13 11.06 7.80
N HIS A 740 19.19 11.85 7.98
CA HIS A 740 20.56 11.37 8.16
C HIS A 740 20.89 11.23 9.65
N ILE A 741 21.31 10.03 10.08
CA ILE A 741 21.51 9.68 11.50
C ILE A 741 22.95 9.94 11.94
N GLU A 742 23.11 10.80 12.94
CA GLU A 742 24.34 10.99 13.70
C GLU A 742 24.07 10.93 15.21
N LYS A 743 25.14 10.71 15.98
CA LYS A 743 25.04 10.58 17.44
C LYS A 743 24.55 11.89 18.07
N GLY A 744 23.47 11.81 18.84
CA GLY A 744 22.88 12.92 19.58
C GLY A 744 21.76 13.66 18.84
N ASP A 745 21.42 13.24 17.63
CA ASP A 745 20.36 13.87 16.84
C ASP A 745 18.97 13.70 17.47
N TRP A 746 18.09 14.67 17.16
CA TRP A 746 16.68 14.64 17.53
C TRP A 746 15.80 15.06 16.34
N PHE A 747 14.81 14.26 15.98
CA PHE A 747 14.02 14.41 14.74
C PHE A 747 12.57 14.89 14.94
N GLY A 748 12.27 15.59 16.03
CA GLY A 748 11.01 16.35 16.12
C GLY A 748 9.81 15.62 16.72
N SER A 749 9.74 14.28 16.69
CA SER A 749 8.64 13.55 17.34
C SER A 749 8.67 13.74 18.86
N ARG A 750 7.50 14.02 19.43
CA ARG A 750 7.29 14.31 20.86
C ARG A 750 6.42 13.27 21.56
N ALA A 751 6.06 12.19 20.87
CA ALA A 751 5.14 11.17 21.37
C ALA A 751 5.63 10.45 22.64
N VAL A 752 6.96 10.32 22.81
CA VAL A 752 7.57 9.58 23.94
C VAL A 752 7.78 10.47 25.16
N ASP A 753 8.38 11.65 24.98
CA ASP A 753 8.70 12.58 26.08
C ASP A 753 8.45 14.03 25.62
N TYR A 754 7.21 14.48 25.77
CA TYR A 754 6.81 15.81 25.33
C TYR A 754 7.52 16.93 26.12
N GLU A 755 7.59 16.80 27.45
CA GLU A 755 8.15 17.83 28.33
C GLU A 755 9.68 17.90 28.21
N GLY A 756 10.37 16.76 28.24
CA GLY A 756 11.83 16.71 28.19
C GLY A 756 12.41 16.99 26.80
N THR A 757 11.62 16.89 25.74
CA THR A 757 12.04 17.27 24.37
C THR A 757 11.67 18.70 23.99
N ALA A 758 10.97 19.44 24.85
CA ALA A 758 10.44 20.76 24.50
C ALA A 758 11.51 21.78 24.05
N SER A 759 12.72 21.68 24.59
CA SER A 759 13.87 22.55 24.30
C SER A 759 14.84 21.98 23.26
N LYS A 760 14.63 20.75 22.76
CA LYS A 760 15.53 20.13 21.78
C LYS A 760 15.37 20.80 20.41
N LYS A 761 16.50 20.99 19.72
CA LYS A 761 16.53 21.48 18.35
C LYS A 761 16.39 20.30 17.39
N GLU A 762 15.37 20.34 16.53
CA GLU A 762 15.19 19.33 15.49
C GLU A 762 16.32 19.40 14.45
N LYS A 763 16.85 18.23 14.08
CA LYS A 763 17.65 18.07 12.87
C LYS A 763 16.70 17.93 11.68
N LEU A 764 16.87 18.84 10.72
CA LEU A 764 16.00 18.92 9.55
C LEU A 764 16.16 17.69 8.65
N PRO A 765 15.09 17.23 7.99
CA PRO A 765 15.17 16.11 7.07
C PRO A 765 15.91 16.44 5.79
N VAL A 766 16.41 15.41 5.13
CA VAL A 766 16.98 15.53 3.78
C VAL A 766 15.87 15.75 2.76
N VAL A 767 14.80 14.95 2.86
CA VAL A 767 13.57 15.12 2.08
C VAL A 767 12.32 14.87 2.91
N TRP A 768 11.30 15.70 2.73
CA TRP A 768 9.92 15.38 3.06
C TRP A 768 9.29 14.50 1.98
N LEU A 769 8.41 13.61 2.40
CA LEU A 769 7.64 12.70 1.55
C LEU A 769 6.15 13.01 1.76
N PRO A 770 5.58 13.92 0.94
CA PRO A 770 4.19 14.33 1.08
C PRO A 770 3.22 13.15 1.06
N GLN A 771 2.38 13.13 2.09
CA GLN A 771 1.38 12.10 2.32
C GLN A 771 0.35 12.09 1.19
N ASP A 772 -0.08 10.90 0.80
CA ASP A 772 -1.07 10.59 -0.26
C ASP A 772 -0.63 11.04 -1.67
N GLU A 773 0.50 11.73 -1.79
CA GLU A 773 1.10 12.16 -3.06
C GLU A 773 2.25 11.26 -3.50
N ILE A 774 3.18 10.94 -2.59
CA ILE A 774 4.38 10.14 -2.91
C ILE A 774 4.81 9.15 -1.82
N GLY A 775 4.44 9.35 -0.56
CA GLY A 775 4.83 8.42 0.52
C GLY A 775 3.98 8.50 1.78
N ASN A 776 3.60 7.33 2.28
CA ASN A 776 2.76 7.13 3.46
C ASN A 776 3.41 6.17 4.48
N SER A 777 4.23 5.24 4.02
CA SER A 777 4.97 4.26 4.81
C SER A 777 6.28 3.90 4.09
N PRO A 778 7.22 4.86 4.00
CA PRO A 778 8.51 4.62 3.36
C PRO A 778 9.32 3.57 4.13
N SER A 779 10.12 2.80 3.39
CA SER A 779 10.93 1.70 3.93
C SER A 779 12.41 1.90 3.60
N THR A 780 13.20 0.83 3.50
CA THR A 780 14.67 0.84 3.43
C THR A 780 15.22 1.88 2.43
N PRO A 781 15.95 2.91 2.89
CA PRO A 781 16.75 3.77 2.02
C PRO A 781 18.02 3.05 1.57
N LEU A 782 18.41 3.20 0.30
CA LEU A 782 19.69 2.71 -0.24
C LEU A 782 20.33 3.75 -1.15
N GLY A 783 21.65 3.71 -1.29
CA GLY A 783 22.36 4.38 -2.38
C GLY A 783 21.95 3.80 -3.75
N LEU A 784 21.93 4.66 -4.76
CA LEU A 784 21.67 4.30 -6.15
C LEU A 784 22.92 4.59 -6.99
N ASP A 785 23.54 3.54 -7.54
CA ASP A 785 24.78 3.64 -8.32
C ASP A 785 24.66 3.07 -9.74
N TYR A 786 23.49 3.22 -10.36
CA TYR A 786 23.23 2.81 -11.74
C TYR A 786 23.23 4.00 -12.71
N GLY A 787 23.81 3.80 -13.90
CA GLY A 787 23.65 4.68 -15.05
C GLY A 787 23.84 6.17 -14.76
N PRO A 788 22.89 7.05 -15.13
CA PRO A 788 22.97 8.49 -14.85
C PRO A 788 22.66 8.86 -13.40
N TYR A 789 22.10 7.94 -12.60
CA TYR A 789 21.61 8.19 -11.23
C TYR A 789 22.68 8.03 -10.15
N LYS A 790 23.94 7.83 -10.53
CA LYS A 790 25.04 7.57 -9.60
C LYS A 790 25.17 8.65 -8.52
N GLY A 791 25.33 8.20 -7.29
CA GLY A 791 25.41 9.09 -6.12
C GLY A 791 24.06 9.63 -5.64
N GLN A 792 22.95 9.09 -6.15
CA GLN A 792 21.61 9.37 -5.61
C GLN A 792 21.20 8.29 -4.60
N MET A 793 19.97 8.38 -4.10
CA MET A 793 19.36 7.40 -3.22
C MET A 793 18.05 6.88 -3.81
N ILE A 794 17.60 5.75 -3.28
CA ILE A 794 16.27 5.19 -3.47
C ILE A 794 15.69 4.78 -2.13
N HIS A 795 14.37 4.62 -2.05
CA HIS A 795 13.73 3.93 -0.94
C HIS A 795 12.49 3.17 -1.40
N GLY A 796 12.17 2.09 -0.69
CA GLY A 796 10.89 1.39 -0.87
C GLY A 796 9.73 2.14 -0.22
N GLU A 797 8.50 1.77 -0.58
CA GLU A 797 7.28 2.33 -0.03
C GLU A 797 6.21 1.21 0.10
N VAL A 798 5.64 1.04 1.30
CA VAL A 798 4.70 -0.06 1.62
C VAL A 798 3.25 0.24 1.22
N THR A 799 2.77 1.47 1.34
CA THR A 799 1.34 1.83 1.22
C THR A 799 0.99 2.51 -0.10
N HIS A 800 1.72 3.55 -0.47
CA HIS A 800 1.74 4.11 -1.83
C HIS A 800 2.43 3.17 -2.86
N GLY A 801 3.23 2.21 -2.40
CA GLY A 801 3.86 1.16 -3.22
C GLY A 801 5.10 1.62 -3.98
N GLY A 802 5.89 0.65 -4.43
CA GLY A 802 7.01 0.85 -5.36
C GLY A 802 8.31 1.33 -4.73
N ILE A 803 9.19 1.85 -5.59
CA ILE A 803 10.46 2.46 -5.20
C ILE A 803 10.44 3.93 -5.66
N LYS A 804 10.96 4.83 -4.82
CA LYS A 804 11.11 6.25 -5.11
C LYS A 804 12.59 6.60 -5.21
N ARG A 805 12.93 7.61 -6.01
CA ARG A 805 14.30 8.09 -6.19
C ARG A 805 14.48 9.42 -5.46
N VAL A 806 15.64 9.61 -4.84
CA VAL A 806 15.97 10.79 -4.04
C VAL A 806 17.30 11.35 -4.51
N PHE A 807 17.29 12.58 -5.02
CA PHE A 807 18.50 13.35 -5.25
C PHE A 807 18.87 14.09 -3.97
N VAL A 808 20.14 14.03 -3.57
CA VAL A 808 20.67 14.65 -2.36
C VAL A 808 21.78 15.64 -2.73
N GLU A 809 21.78 16.80 -2.09
CA GLU A 809 22.86 17.78 -2.14
C GLU A 809 23.15 18.37 -0.76
N GLU A 810 24.32 19.01 -0.63
CA GLU A 810 24.73 19.73 0.57
C GLU A 810 24.83 21.22 0.25
N VAL A 811 24.02 22.04 0.94
CA VAL A 811 23.96 23.49 0.76
C VAL A 811 24.29 24.16 2.08
N GLU A 812 25.36 24.96 2.11
CA GLU A 812 25.82 25.66 3.32
C GLU A 812 25.98 24.73 4.55
N GLY A 813 26.45 23.48 4.33
CA GLY A 813 26.62 22.46 5.36
C GLY A 813 25.33 21.72 5.76
N GLN A 814 24.21 21.99 5.10
CA GLN A 814 22.92 21.35 5.35
C GLN A 814 22.59 20.36 4.21
N LEU A 815 22.38 19.10 4.57
CA LEU A 815 21.82 18.11 3.64
C LEU A 815 20.36 18.44 3.31
N GLN A 816 20.04 18.38 2.03
CA GLN A 816 18.70 18.59 1.50
C GLN A 816 18.58 17.95 0.12
N GLY A 817 17.40 17.96 -0.49
CA GLY A 817 17.24 17.30 -1.78
C GLY A 817 15.81 17.25 -2.28
N CYS A 818 15.56 16.42 -3.30
CA CYS A 818 14.23 16.19 -3.84
C CYS A 818 13.93 14.71 -4.05
N VAL A 819 12.65 14.37 -3.96
CA VAL A 819 12.12 13.03 -4.24
C VAL A 819 11.35 13.01 -5.56
N PHE A 820 11.48 11.91 -6.29
CA PHE A 820 10.85 11.64 -7.59
C PHE A 820 10.11 10.30 -7.55
N ARG A 821 9.05 10.20 -8.35
CA ARG A 821 8.47 8.90 -8.71
C ARG A 821 9.50 8.11 -9.53
N PHE A 822 9.57 6.80 -9.34
CA PHE A 822 10.62 6.00 -10.00
C PHE A 822 10.12 4.64 -10.49
N ILE A 823 9.76 3.70 -9.62
CA ILE A 823 9.33 2.35 -10.02
C ILE A 823 7.97 2.03 -9.39
N GLN A 824 7.04 1.50 -10.19
CA GLN A 824 5.82 0.82 -9.75
C GLN A 824 5.70 -0.55 -10.48
N GLY A 825 4.51 -1.14 -10.52
CA GLY A 825 4.26 -2.43 -11.16
C GLY A 825 4.84 -3.63 -10.41
N LEU A 826 5.16 -3.47 -9.12
CA LEU A 826 5.67 -4.53 -8.26
C LEU A 826 4.52 -5.31 -7.60
N GLU A 827 4.78 -6.56 -7.22
CA GLU A 827 3.75 -7.49 -6.72
C GLU A 827 3.07 -7.06 -5.42
N ALA A 828 3.75 -6.27 -4.59
CA ALA A 828 3.29 -5.88 -3.25
C ALA A 828 3.94 -4.56 -2.81
N GLY A 829 3.47 -4.01 -1.69
CA GLY A 829 4.09 -2.88 -1.00
C GLY A 829 5.54 -3.20 -0.59
N VAL A 830 6.49 -2.31 -0.86
CA VAL A 830 7.92 -2.60 -0.71
C VAL A 830 8.38 -2.34 0.71
N ASN A 831 8.72 -3.40 1.45
CA ASN A 831 9.22 -3.31 2.81
C ASN A 831 10.75 -3.31 2.88
N ARG A 832 11.43 -4.10 2.05
CA ARG A 832 12.88 -4.23 2.08
C ARG A 832 13.44 -4.16 0.67
N ILE A 833 14.56 -3.49 0.52
CA ILE A 833 15.39 -3.53 -0.69
C ILE A 833 16.83 -3.80 -0.28
N GLN A 834 17.55 -4.57 -1.10
CA GLN A 834 18.94 -4.94 -0.84
C GLN A 834 19.66 -5.25 -2.16
N TYR A 835 20.93 -4.85 -2.27
CA TYR A 835 21.76 -5.31 -3.39
C TYR A 835 22.24 -6.73 -3.14
N GLY A 836 22.09 -7.59 -4.15
CA GLY A 836 22.68 -8.92 -4.15
C GLY A 836 24.16 -8.91 -4.53
N PRO A 837 24.88 -10.01 -4.29
CA PRO A 837 26.28 -10.16 -4.69
C PRO A 837 26.47 -10.21 -6.21
N ASP A 838 25.39 -10.42 -6.97
CA ASP A 838 25.31 -10.29 -8.42
C ASP A 838 25.24 -8.82 -8.91
N GLY A 839 25.14 -7.86 -7.98
CA GLY A 839 25.02 -6.45 -8.27
C GLY A 839 23.62 -6.02 -8.71
N HIS A 840 22.60 -6.85 -8.52
CA HIS A 840 21.20 -6.53 -8.83
C HIS A 840 20.43 -6.11 -7.58
N LEU A 841 19.30 -5.41 -7.76
CA LEU A 841 18.47 -4.93 -6.66
C LEU A 841 17.34 -5.92 -6.37
N TYR A 842 17.31 -6.48 -5.17
CA TYR A 842 16.25 -7.36 -4.70
C TYR A 842 15.22 -6.59 -3.88
N VAL A 843 13.95 -6.94 -4.05
CA VAL A 843 12.80 -6.20 -3.53
C VAL A 843 11.86 -7.16 -2.80
N GLY A 844 11.74 -6.96 -1.50
CA GLY A 844 10.89 -7.74 -0.60
C GLY A 844 9.59 -7.00 -0.29
N GLY A 845 8.49 -7.63 -0.68
CA GLY A 845 7.13 -7.12 -0.52
C GLY A 845 6.47 -7.58 0.77
N ILE A 846 5.55 -6.75 1.27
CA ILE A 846 4.71 -7.03 2.43
C ILE A 846 3.30 -6.44 2.25
N GLY A 847 2.33 -6.98 2.97
CA GLY A 847 1.00 -6.40 3.08
C GLY A 847 0.22 -6.94 4.28
N ASN A 848 -0.60 -6.07 4.86
CA ASN A 848 -1.50 -6.36 5.98
C ASN A 848 -2.79 -5.54 5.80
N PRO A 849 -4.00 -6.14 5.95
CA PRO A 849 -5.25 -5.40 5.94
C PRO A 849 -5.20 -4.14 6.82
N GLY A 850 -5.68 -3.01 6.28
CA GLY A 850 -5.63 -1.71 6.94
C GLY A 850 -4.65 -0.75 6.27
N ASN A 851 -3.77 -0.10 7.05
CA ASN A 851 -2.93 1.02 6.60
C ASN A 851 -1.52 0.64 6.10
N TRP A 852 -1.13 -0.63 6.18
CA TRP A 852 0.18 -1.16 5.74
C TRP A 852 0.00 -2.11 4.54
N GLN A 853 -0.60 -1.61 3.47
CA GLN A 853 -0.79 -2.34 2.23
C GLN A 853 -0.82 -1.38 1.05
N HIS A 854 -0.34 -1.86 -0.10
CA HIS A 854 -0.55 -1.20 -1.37
C HIS A 854 -1.81 -1.75 -2.02
N THR A 855 -2.84 -0.91 -2.13
CA THR A 855 -4.17 -1.28 -2.64
C THR A 855 -4.07 -1.90 -4.04
N GLY A 856 -4.77 -3.02 -4.25
CA GLY A 856 -4.80 -3.70 -5.56
C GLY A 856 -3.59 -4.59 -5.84
N THR A 857 -2.71 -4.82 -4.86
CA THR A 857 -1.53 -5.70 -5.00
C THR A 857 -1.56 -6.86 -4.00
N SER A 858 -0.62 -7.81 -4.15
CA SER A 858 -0.48 -8.95 -3.25
C SER A 858 0.00 -8.52 -1.86
N TRP A 859 -0.17 -9.41 -0.87
CA TRP A 859 0.28 -9.16 0.50
C TRP A 859 1.69 -9.70 0.79
N TYR A 860 2.35 -10.20 -0.25
CA TYR A 860 3.64 -10.85 -0.24
C TYR A 860 4.33 -10.57 -1.57
N GLY A 861 5.65 -10.68 -1.61
CA GLY A 861 6.39 -10.54 -2.86
C GLY A 861 7.89 -10.65 -2.64
N LEU A 862 8.59 -11.18 -3.62
CA LEU A 862 10.05 -11.17 -3.66
C LEU A 862 10.49 -11.16 -5.11
N GLN A 863 11.02 -10.01 -5.55
CA GLN A 863 11.36 -9.75 -6.95
C GLN A 863 12.78 -9.20 -7.07
N ARG A 864 13.34 -9.25 -8.28
CA ARG A 864 14.67 -8.75 -8.61
C ARG A 864 14.57 -7.77 -9.78
N LEU A 865 15.25 -6.63 -9.64
CA LEU A 865 15.39 -5.60 -10.66
C LEU A 865 16.82 -5.59 -11.18
N GLU A 866 16.95 -5.77 -12.48
CA GLU A 866 18.22 -5.78 -13.21
C GLU A 866 18.33 -4.52 -14.05
N PHE A 867 19.32 -3.67 -13.79
CA PHE A 867 19.57 -2.49 -14.60
C PHE A 867 20.00 -2.89 -16.01
N ASN A 868 19.31 -2.38 -17.04
CA ASN A 868 19.44 -2.85 -18.42
C ASN A 868 20.04 -1.81 -19.39
N ASP A 869 20.57 -0.70 -18.87
CA ASP A 869 21.15 0.43 -19.63
C ASP A 869 20.20 1.14 -20.62
N LYS A 870 18.92 0.77 -20.71
CA LYS A 870 17.96 1.47 -21.56
C LYS A 870 17.66 2.84 -20.95
N PRO A 871 17.80 3.94 -21.69
CA PRO A 871 17.57 5.26 -21.13
C PRO A 871 16.07 5.49 -20.88
N ALA A 872 15.75 6.27 -19.84
CA ALA A 872 14.43 6.84 -19.62
C ALA A 872 14.57 8.35 -19.56
N PHE A 873 13.66 9.09 -20.20
CA PHE A 873 13.68 10.54 -20.18
C PHE A 873 12.93 11.06 -18.94
N GLU A 874 13.63 11.76 -18.06
CA GLU A 874 13.07 12.31 -16.82
C GLU A 874 13.98 13.37 -16.21
N MET A 875 13.49 14.06 -15.17
CA MET A 875 14.30 14.94 -14.33
C MET A 875 15.32 14.12 -13.55
N LEU A 876 16.60 14.21 -13.91
CA LEU A 876 17.71 13.61 -13.18
C LEU A 876 17.93 14.26 -11.81
N SER A 877 17.86 15.59 -11.72
CA SER A 877 17.97 16.32 -10.45
C SER A 877 17.28 17.69 -10.51
N VAL A 878 16.83 18.17 -9.35
CA VAL A 878 16.48 19.59 -9.15
C VAL A 878 17.44 20.13 -8.09
N LYS A 879 18.22 21.15 -8.45
CA LYS A 879 19.24 21.76 -7.60
C LYS A 879 18.82 23.16 -7.16
N ALA A 880 18.99 23.48 -5.90
CA ALA A 880 18.72 24.84 -5.41
C ALA A 880 19.73 25.84 -5.98
N LYS A 881 19.26 27.06 -6.22
CA LYS A 881 20.06 28.24 -6.61
C LYS A 881 19.62 29.42 -5.74
N SER A 882 20.43 30.48 -5.68
CA SER A 882 20.16 31.61 -4.77
C SER A 882 18.88 32.38 -5.09
N ASP A 883 18.40 32.32 -6.33
CA ASP A 883 17.18 32.97 -6.82
C ASP A 883 16.30 32.04 -7.69
N GLY A 884 16.43 30.73 -7.54
CA GLY A 884 15.68 29.77 -8.34
C GLY A 884 16.11 28.31 -8.17
N VAL A 885 15.89 27.51 -9.21
CA VAL A 885 16.36 26.11 -9.29
C VAL A 885 16.92 25.79 -10.69
N GLU A 886 17.82 24.81 -10.74
CA GLU A 886 18.27 24.18 -11.99
C GLU A 886 17.71 22.74 -12.06
N ILE A 887 16.94 22.44 -13.10
CA ILE A 887 16.45 21.10 -13.42
C ILE A 887 17.41 20.48 -14.44
N GLU A 888 17.95 19.31 -14.14
CA GLU A 888 18.78 18.52 -15.04
C GLU A 888 17.99 17.29 -15.50
N PHE A 889 18.06 16.94 -16.78
CA PHE A 889 17.38 15.81 -17.42
C PHE A 889 18.38 14.72 -17.82
N THR A 890 17.92 13.46 -17.85
CA THR A 890 18.71 12.31 -18.30
C THR A 890 19.07 12.41 -19.80
N GLU A 891 18.15 12.95 -20.60
CA GLU A 891 18.30 13.18 -22.04
C GLU A 891 18.11 14.66 -22.40
N ALA A 892 18.56 15.05 -23.59
CA ALA A 892 18.35 16.41 -24.09
C ALA A 892 16.88 16.65 -24.42
N LEU A 893 16.35 17.80 -24.03
CA LEU A 893 15.07 18.30 -24.52
C LEU A 893 15.12 18.44 -26.04
N ARG A 894 13.97 18.30 -26.69
CA ARG A 894 13.84 18.74 -28.07
C ARG A 894 14.11 20.23 -28.20
N GLN A 895 14.56 20.61 -29.38
CA GLN A 895 14.80 22.01 -29.66
C GLN A 895 13.49 22.80 -29.63
N GLY A 896 13.45 23.84 -28.80
CA GLY A 896 12.28 24.71 -28.63
C GLY A 896 11.51 24.45 -27.34
N ASP A 897 11.65 23.26 -26.74
CA ASP A 897 10.96 22.90 -25.51
C ASP A 897 11.60 23.56 -24.29
N GLY A 898 10.76 23.82 -23.27
CA GLY A 898 11.19 24.20 -21.93
C GLY A 898 11.63 25.65 -21.77
N TRP A 899 11.40 26.52 -22.75
CA TRP A 899 11.75 27.95 -22.70
C TRP A 899 10.65 28.83 -22.11
N SER A 900 9.43 28.33 -21.91
CA SER A 900 8.30 29.12 -21.41
C SER A 900 8.15 28.96 -19.89
N PRO A 901 7.92 30.06 -19.13
CA PRO A 901 7.48 29.98 -17.75
C PRO A 901 6.19 29.17 -17.56
N GLU A 902 5.30 29.16 -18.55
CA GLU A 902 4.01 28.44 -18.51
C GLU A 902 4.18 26.91 -18.60
N ASP A 903 5.37 26.44 -19.02
CA ASP A 903 5.67 25.00 -19.07
C ASP A 903 5.92 24.40 -17.67
N TYR A 904 5.94 25.24 -16.62
CA TYR A 904 6.30 24.85 -15.27
C TYR A 904 5.31 25.41 -14.24
N GLN A 905 4.98 24.59 -13.25
CA GLN A 905 4.29 25.02 -12.05
C GLN A 905 5.22 24.86 -10.85
N VAL A 906 5.32 25.91 -10.04
CA VAL A 906 6.09 25.88 -8.79
C VAL A 906 5.19 26.28 -7.64
N LYS A 907 5.08 25.42 -6.63
CA LYS A 907 4.42 25.73 -5.35
C LYS A 907 5.40 25.61 -4.20
N GLN A 908 5.11 26.28 -3.09
CA GLN A 908 5.82 26.04 -1.84
C GLN A 908 4.86 25.88 -0.67
N TRP A 909 5.28 25.18 0.37
CA TRP A 909 4.62 25.12 1.68
C TRP A 909 5.61 24.69 2.76
N TYR A 910 5.23 24.78 4.03
CA TYR A 910 5.92 24.10 5.12
C TYR A 910 4.93 23.27 5.94
N TYR A 911 5.46 22.32 6.70
CA TYR A 911 4.65 21.47 7.57
C TYR A 911 4.65 21.98 9.01
N LYS A 912 3.48 21.95 9.65
CA LYS A 912 3.35 22.23 11.07
C LYS A 912 3.11 20.93 11.85
N PRO A 913 4.02 20.54 12.76
CA PRO A 913 3.78 19.44 13.70
C PRO A 913 2.57 19.71 14.60
N THR A 914 1.69 18.72 14.74
CA THR A 914 0.49 18.77 15.60
C THR A 914 0.31 17.47 16.37
N ALA A 915 -0.46 17.48 17.46
CA ALA A 915 -0.81 16.25 18.18
C ALA A 915 -1.76 15.33 17.37
N GLU A 916 -2.52 15.90 16.44
CA GLU A 916 -3.33 15.15 15.49
C GLU A 916 -2.46 14.34 14.54
N TYR A 917 -3.04 13.28 13.98
CA TYR A 917 -2.33 12.44 13.01
C TYR A 917 -2.03 13.24 11.72
N GLY A 918 -0.75 13.33 11.37
CA GLY A 918 -0.28 14.14 10.24
C GLY A 918 -0.23 15.61 10.62
N GLY A 919 -0.06 16.48 9.63
CA GLY A 919 -0.08 17.92 9.87
C GLY A 919 -0.37 18.73 8.62
N PRO A 920 -0.95 19.93 8.79
CA PRO A 920 -1.37 20.74 7.65
C PRO A 920 -0.15 21.28 6.87
N LYS A 921 -0.32 21.41 5.56
CA LYS A 921 0.50 22.28 4.72
C LYS A 921 0.13 23.73 5.02
N LEU A 922 1.10 24.55 5.40
CA LEU A 922 0.94 25.98 5.64
C LEU A 922 1.79 26.79 4.66
N ASP A 923 1.36 28.03 4.37
CA ASP A 923 1.92 28.86 3.30
C ASP A 923 1.91 28.13 1.94
N ASP A 924 0.93 27.25 1.70
CA ASP A 924 0.72 26.58 0.41
C ASP A 924 0.27 27.62 -0.63
N LYS A 925 1.16 27.92 -1.57
CA LYS A 925 0.92 28.88 -2.63
C LYS A 925 1.79 28.61 -3.85
N GLU A 926 1.31 29.09 -4.98
CA GLU A 926 2.05 29.13 -6.23
C GLU A 926 3.06 30.29 -6.22
N LEU A 927 4.24 30.05 -6.81
CA LEU A 927 5.32 31.03 -6.96
C LEU A 927 5.44 31.47 -8.42
N SER A 928 5.76 32.74 -8.63
CA SER A 928 5.95 33.28 -9.98
C SER A 928 7.35 32.97 -10.52
N ILE A 929 7.40 32.47 -11.75
CA ILE A 929 8.63 32.23 -12.49
C ILE A 929 8.92 33.48 -13.32
N SER A 930 9.96 34.22 -12.94
CA SER A 930 10.33 35.50 -13.59
C SER A 930 11.31 35.34 -14.75
N GLY A 931 11.86 34.14 -14.96
CA GLY A 931 12.72 33.83 -16.10
C GLY A 931 13.00 32.33 -16.24
N VAL A 932 13.18 31.89 -17.49
CA VAL A 932 13.53 30.51 -17.85
C VAL A 932 14.67 30.53 -18.86
N SER A 933 15.60 29.58 -18.75
CA SER A 933 16.63 29.35 -19.76
C SER A 933 16.89 27.86 -19.94
N VAL A 934 17.20 27.47 -21.17
CA VAL A 934 17.65 26.11 -21.50
C VAL A 934 19.13 26.15 -21.85
N SER A 935 19.89 25.23 -21.27
CA SER A 935 21.31 25.02 -21.54
C SER A 935 21.60 24.64 -23.00
N LYS A 936 22.86 24.79 -23.43
CA LYS A 936 23.27 24.54 -24.82
C LYS A 936 23.10 23.08 -25.26
N ASP A 937 23.34 22.13 -24.36
CA ASP A 937 23.12 20.71 -24.61
C ASP A 937 21.66 20.28 -24.38
N ARG A 938 20.80 21.24 -23.99
CA ARG A 938 19.38 21.07 -23.67
C ARG A 938 19.10 20.04 -22.59
N LYS A 939 20.09 19.68 -21.77
CA LYS A 939 19.89 18.77 -20.63
C LYS A 939 19.56 19.49 -19.33
N LYS A 940 19.61 20.81 -19.32
CA LYS A 940 19.31 21.63 -18.14
C LYS A 940 18.38 22.78 -18.44
N VAL A 941 17.46 23.03 -17.53
CA VAL A 941 16.58 24.20 -17.47
C VAL A 941 16.87 24.96 -16.19
N SER A 942 17.10 26.27 -16.27
CA SER A 942 17.16 27.14 -15.10
C SER A 942 15.85 27.92 -14.96
N LEU A 943 15.25 27.88 -13.77
CA LEU A 943 14.03 28.60 -13.43
C LEU A 943 14.36 29.66 -12.39
N LYS A 944 14.16 30.94 -12.73
CA LYS A 944 14.21 32.04 -11.76
C LYS A 944 12.88 32.16 -11.06
N ILE A 945 12.86 31.99 -9.73
CA ILE A 945 11.63 31.85 -8.95
C ILE A 945 11.61 32.92 -7.87
N ASP A 946 10.60 33.77 -7.89
CA ASP A 946 10.48 34.86 -6.94
C ASP A 946 9.82 34.36 -5.64
N GLY A 947 10.38 34.74 -4.49
CA GLY A 947 9.76 34.53 -3.19
C GLY A 947 10.00 33.15 -2.55
N MET A 948 10.97 32.37 -3.04
CA MET A 948 11.41 31.13 -2.39
C MET A 948 11.83 31.37 -0.93
N LYS A 949 11.58 30.40 -0.06
CA LYS A 949 11.91 30.46 1.37
C LYS A 949 12.64 29.21 1.85
N GLU A 950 13.57 29.42 2.79
CA GLU A 950 14.11 28.33 3.61
C GLU A 950 13.02 27.69 4.49
N GLY A 951 13.21 26.43 4.87
CA GLY A 951 12.28 25.64 5.69
C GLY A 951 10.99 25.23 4.99
N HIS A 952 10.94 25.32 3.65
CA HIS A 952 9.77 24.97 2.85
C HIS A 952 10.06 23.78 1.93
N VAL A 953 9.02 23.03 1.58
CA VAL A 953 9.01 22.15 0.41
C VAL A 953 8.66 23.00 -0.80
N LEU A 954 9.43 22.85 -1.87
CA LEU A 954 9.20 23.42 -3.19
C LEU A 954 8.76 22.29 -4.12
N TYR A 955 7.50 22.32 -4.55
CA TYR A 955 6.96 21.41 -5.55
C TYR A 955 7.19 21.97 -6.94
N VAL A 956 7.84 21.19 -7.79
CA VAL A 956 8.14 21.55 -9.18
C VAL A 956 7.44 20.53 -10.07
N ARG A 957 6.52 21.00 -10.92
CA ARG A 957 5.80 20.18 -11.91
C ARG A 957 6.04 20.73 -13.31
N LEU A 958 6.33 19.84 -14.25
CA LEU A 958 6.41 20.10 -15.68
C LEU A 958 4.98 20.03 -16.24
N MET A 959 4.45 21.17 -16.65
CA MET A 959 3.08 21.34 -17.15
C MET A 959 2.96 21.03 -18.64
N ASP A 960 4.04 21.26 -19.39
CA ASP A 960 4.14 20.76 -20.76
C ASP A 960 4.76 19.35 -20.75
N HIS A 961 4.32 18.52 -21.67
CA HIS A 961 4.73 17.12 -21.74
C HIS A 961 5.92 16.99 -22.68
N PHE A 962 7.09 17.38 -22.16
CA PHE A 962 8.32 17.36 -22.94
C PHE A 962 8.61 15.97 -23.51
N VAL A 963 9.24 15.97 -24.68
CA VAL A 963 9.77 14.77 -25.30
C VAL A 963 11.26 14.96 -25.52
N SER A 964 12.05 13.91 -25.31
CA SER A 964 13.48 13.99 -25.57
C SER A 964 13.80 14.08 -27.06
N GLU A 965 15.03 14.49 -27.38
CA GLU A 965 15.59 14.43 -28.73
C GLU A 965 15.54 13.01 -29.34
N ASN A 966 15.51 11.97 -28.51
CA ASN A 966 15.41 10.57 -28.94
C ASN A 966 13.98 10.04 -29.03
N ASN A 967 12.96 10.91 -28.92
CA ASN A 967 11.55 10.52 -28.90
C ASN A 967 11.13 9.67 -27.68
N ASN A 968 11.66 9.96 -26.50
CA ASN A 968 11.18 9.38 -25.24
C ASN A 968 10.27 10.37 -24.51
N SER A 969 9.09 9.92 -24.07
CA SER A 969 8.21 10.70 -23.19
C SER A 969 8.77 10.80 -21.77
N LEU A 970 8.40 11.84 -21.04
CA LEU A 970 8.73 11.95 -19.62
C LEU A 970 8.20 10.76 -18.82
N TRP A 971 9.06 10.16 -17.99
CA TRP A 971 8.67 9.10 -17.07
C TRP A 971 7.92 9.63 -15.83
N SER A 972 8.32 10.80 -15.34
CA SER A 972 7.59 11.55 -14.30
C SER A 972 7.77 13.06 -14.50
N THR A 973 6.73 13.81 -14.16
CA THR A 973 6.66 15.26 -14.42
C THR A 973 6.91 16.09 -13.16
N GLU A 974 7.05 15.49 -11.98
CA GLU A 974 7.01 16.24 -10.72
C GLU A 974 8.09 15.82 -9.72
N SER A 975 8.43 16.77 -8.85
CA SER A 975 9.37 16.56 -7.76
C SER A 975 9.01 17.42 -6.54
N TRP A 976 9.40 16.95 -5.36
CA TRP A 976 9.21 17.66 -4.10
C TRP A 976 10.59 17.92 -3.50
N TYR A 977 11.05 19.17 -3.61
CA TYR A 977 12.35 19.61 -3.12
C TYR A 977 12.23 20.16 -1.70
N THR A 978 13.00 19.66 -0.74
CA THR A 978 13.05 20.19 0.63
C THR A 978 14.11 21.29 0.71
N MET A 979 13.68 22.55 0.81
CA MET A 979 14.56 23.72 0.83
C MET A 979 14.92 24.09 2.27
N ASN A 980 15.87 23.39 2.89
CA ASN A 980 16.33 23.73 4.24
C ASN A 980 17.17 25.02 4.24
N LYS A 981 18.02 25.19 3.22
CA LYS A 981 18.91 26.33 2.98
C LYS A 981 18.87 26.75 1.52
N ILE A 982 18.93 28.06 1.30
CA ILE A 982 19.10 28.63 -0.04
C ILE A 982 20.60 28.93 -0.24
N PRO A 983 21.24 28.46 -1.34
CA PRO A 983 22.66 28.70 -1.59
C PRO A 983 23.03 30.19 -1.61
N LEU A 984 24.21 30.53 -1.08
CA LEU A 984 24.72 31.90 -1.13
C LEU A 984 25.45 32.17 -2.45
N ASN A 985 25.09 33.28 -3.13
CA ASN A 985 25.79 33.79 -4.32
C ASN A 985 25.87 32.82 -5.52
N ASP A 986 24.90 31.94 -5.69
CA ASP A 986 24.81 30.99 -6.82
C ASP A 986 23.48 31.18 -7.58
N PRO A 987 23.28 32.29 -8.30
CA PRO A 987 22.03 32.56 -8.99
C PRO A 987 21.87 31.70 -10.24
N VAL A 988 20.62 31.52 -10.68
CA VAL A 988 20.34 30.89 -11.97
C VAL A 988 20.90 31.72 -13.12
N SER A 989 21.38 31.03 -14.16
CA SER A 989 21.87 31.68 -15.39
C SER A 989 20.73 31.83 -16.39
N ILE A 990 20.13 33.03 -16.47
CA ILE A 990 19.06 33.31 -17.44
C ILE A 990 19.64 33.88 -18.75
N SER A 991 19.20 33.32 -19.87
CA SER A 991 19.50 33.79 -21.23
C SER A 991 18.21 33.96 -22.02
N ASN A 992 18.16 34.95 -22.91
CA ASN A 992 17.03 35.11 -23.83
C ASN A 992 16.88 33.89 -24.73
N ALA A 993 15.65 33.47 -25.00
CA ALA A 993 15.35 32.34 -25.88
C ALA A 993 16.04 32.51 -27.24
N ALA A 994 16.74 31.46 -27.69
CA ALA A 994 17.44 31.47 -28.98
C ALA A 994 16.49 31.57 -30.19
N SER A 995 15.20 31.24 -30.00
CA SER A 995 14.12 31.44 -30.95
C SER A 995 12.78 31.23 -30.24
N MET A 996 11.86 32.21 -30.28
CA MET A 996 10.45 31.90 -29.99
C MET A 996 9.90 31.01 -31.11
N LEU A 997 9.20 29.94 -30.75
CA LEU A 997 8.40 29.19 -31.71
C LEU A 997 7.26 30.12 -32.17
N LEU A 998 7.28 30.51 -33.44
CA LEU A 998 6.20 31.26 -34.07
C LEU A 998 5.20 30.28 -34.66
N ASP A 999 3.91 30.54 -34.45
CA ASP A 999 2.85 29.78 -35.09
C ASP A 999 3.00 29.83 -36.62
N ASN A 1000 2.77 28.68 -37.25
CA ASN A 1000 2.85 28.44 -38.70
C ASN A 1000 4.21 28.82 -39.32
N ALA A 1001 5.29 28.65 -38.56
CA ALA A 1001 6.66 28.89 -39.03
C ALA A 1001 7.57 27.70 -38.74
N LEU A 1002 8.59 27.53 -39.59
CA LEU A 1002 9.69 26.60 -39.35
C LEU A 1002 10.86 27.32 -38.69
N THR A 1003 11.36 26.72 -37.61
CA THR A 1003 12.65 27.08 -37.04
C THR A 1003 13.80 26.71 -37.99
N GLU A 1004 14.97 27.31 -37.82
CA GLU A 1004 16.16 26.94 -38.61
C GLU A 1004 16.55 25.47 -38.43
N TYR A 1005 16.27 24.90 -37.25
CA TYR A 1005 16.46 23.49 -37.00
C TYR A 1005 15.47 22.63 -37.78
N GLU A 1006 14.18 22.94 -37.73
CA GLU A 1006 13.16 22.23 -38.51
C GLU A 1006 13.50 22.25 -40.01
N LYS A 1007 13.90 23.41 -40.54
CA LYS A 1007 14.39 23.51 -41.94
C LYS A 1007 15.60 22.59 -42.19
N SER A 1008 16.56 22.57 -41.27
CA SER A 1008 17.75 21.70 -41.40
C SER A 1008 17.43 20.20 -41.34
N GLN A 1009 16.31 19.84 -40.69
CA GLN A 1009 15.82 18.48 -40.59
C GLN A 1009 14.87 18.10 -41.75
N GLY A 1010 14.64 19.01 -42.71
CA GLY A 1010 13.79 18.73 -43.87
C GLY A 1010 12.28 18.84 -43.61
N TRP A 1011 11.88 19.60 -42.58
CA TRP A 1011 10.47 19.93 -42.39
C TRP A 1011 9.99 20.95 -43.42
N GLU A 1012 8.74 20.79 -43.84
CA GLU A 1012 7.99 21.64 -44.75
C GLU A 1012 6.68 22.09 -44.06
N LEU A 1013 6.17 23.27 -44.38
CA LEU A 1013 4.86 23.72 -43.92
C LEU A 1013 3.80 23.21 -44.91
N LEU A 1014 2.77 22.56 -44.39
CA LEU A 1014 1.53 22.34 -45.13
C LEU A 1014 0.60 23.55 -45.02
N PHE A 1015 0.79 24.38 -43.99
CA PHE A 1015 0.00 25.59 -43.77
C PHE A 1015 0.88 26.73 -43.26
N ASP A 1016 0.86 27.86 -43.97
CA ASP A 1016 1.67 29.05 -43.68
C ASP A 1016 0.95 30.07 -42.75
N GLY A 1017 -0.25 29.74 -42.28
CA GLY A 1017 -1.09 30.64 -41.49
C GLY A 1017 -2.00 31.56 -42.31
N SER A 1018 -1.88 31.57 -43.64
CA SER A 1018 -2.54 32.54 -44.52
C SER A 1018 -3.29 31.89 -45.69
N THR A 1019 -2.74 30.85 -46.30
CA THR A 1019 -3.27 30.18 -47.50
C THR A 1019 -3.39 28.68 -47.29
N MET A 1020 -4.32 28.04 -48.00
CA MET A 1020 -4.49 26.57 -48.00
C MET A 1020 -3.98 25.99 -49.33
N ASP A 1021 -2.93 26.59 -49.90
CA ASP A 1021 -2.47 26.28 -51.27
C ASP A 1021 -1.99 24.82 -51.42
N GLU A 1022 -1.59 24.17 -50.34
CA GLU A 1022 -1.17 22.76 -50.31
C GLU A 1022 -2.33 21.76 -50.20
N PHE A 1023 -3.58 22.24 -50.27
CA PHE A 1023 -4.78 21.43 -50.10
C PHE A 1023 -5.81 21.63 -51.21
N HIS A 1024 -6.69 20.64 -51.36
CA HIS A 1024 -7.96 20.71 -52.07
C HIS A 1024 -9.03 19.90 -51.33
N THR A 1025 -10.30 20.03 -51.69
CA THR A 1025 -11.35 19.15 -51.16
C THR A 1025 -11.30 17.80 -51.88
N PHE A 1026 -11.44 16.69 -51.14
CA PHE A 1026 -11.39 15.33 -51.69
C PHE A 1026 -12.21 15.17 -52.99
N ASN A 1027 -11.57 14.65 -54.04
CA ASN A 1027 -12.13 14.46 -55.38
C ASN A 1027 -12.62 15.77 -56.06
N LYS A 1028 -12.13 16.95 -55.65
CA LYS A 1028 -12.42 18.26 -56.26
C LYS A 1028 -11.13 19.02 -56.55
N ASP A 1029 -11.14 19.91 -57.54
CA ASP A 1029 -10.01 20.78 -57.90
C ASP A 1029 -10.01 22.14 -57.16
N PHE A 1030 -10.87 22.30 -56.15
CA PHE A 1030 -11.02 23.51 -55.34
C PHE A 1030 -11.32 23.17 -53.87
N ILE A 1031 -11.21 24.17 -52.99
CA ILE A 1031 -11.59 24.08 -51.58
C ILE A 1031 -12.99 24.68 -51.38
N THR A 1032 -13.88 23.97 -50.68
CA THR A 1032 -15.21 24.49 -50.36
C THR A 1032 -15.17 25.64 -49.36
N LYS A 1033 -16.19 26.51 -49.37
CA LYS A 1033 -16.24 27.72 -48.52
C LYS A 1033 -16.41 27.42 -47.03
N LYS A 1034 -16.74 26.17 -46.66
CA LYS A 1034 -16.81 25.75 -45.26
C LYS A 1034 -15.42 25.68 -44.62
N TRP A 1035 -14.38 25.40 -45.39
CA TRP A 1035 -12.99 25.55 -44.96
C TRP A 1035 -12.51 26.97 -45.22
N ARG A 1036 -12.00 27.64 -44.18
CA ARG A 1036 -11.46 28.99 -44.30
C ARG A 1036 -10.25 29.20 -43.41
N VAL A 1037 -9.47 30.21 -43.75
CA VAL A 1037 -8.40 30.70 -42.89
C VAL A 1037 -8.94 31.81 -42.00
N ASP A 1038 -8.79 31.67 -40.68
CA ASP A 1038 -9.14 32.70 -39.71
C ASP A 1038 -8.11 32.73 -38.57
N ASN A 1039 -7.60 33.92 -38.22
CA ASN A 1039 -6.61 34.15 -37.17
C ASN A 1039 -5.41 33.20 -37.18
N GLY A 1040 -4.84 32.92 -38.36
CA GLY A 1040 -3.69 32.02 -38.48
C GLY A 1040 -4.02 30.54 -38.33
N THR A 1041 -5.28 30.14 -38.53
CA THR A 1041 -5.75 28.75 -38.41
C THR A 1041 -6.58 28.34 -39.63
N ILE A 1042 -6.50 27.07 -40.01
CA ILE A 1042 -7.50 26.44 -40.88
C ILE A 1042 -8.72 26.12 -40.01
N HIS A 1043 -9.90 26.54 -40.42
CA HIS A 1043 -11.16 26.45 -39.66
C HIS A 1043 -12.26 25.87 -40.54
N PHE A 1044 -12.88 24.77 -40.09
CA PHE A 1044 -14.13 24.27 -40.66
C PHE A 1044 -15.36 24.89 -39.97
N ASP A 1045 -16.18 25.63 -40.72
CA ASP A 1045 -17.42 26.24 -40.21
C ASP A 1045 -18.67 25.59 -40.85
N PRO A 1046 -19.38 24.71 -40.13
CA PRO A 1046 -20.55 24.01 -40.66
C PRO A 1046 -21.74 24.94 -40.94
N THR A 1047 -21.71 26.18 -40.43
CA THR A 1047 -22.81 27.14 -40.60
C THR A 1047 -22.81 27.85 -41.95
N VAL A 1048 -21.73 27.74 -42.72
CA VAL A 1048 -21.62 28.33 -44.06
C VAL A 1048 -22.44 27.49 -45.06
N GLU A 1049 -23.29 28.14 -45.85
CA GLU A 1049 -24.11 27.50 -46.88
C GLU A 1049 -23.25 27.17 -48.12
N ASP A 1050 -22.63 25.98 -48.10
CA ASP A 1050 -21.88 25.38 -49.22
C ASP A 1050 -21.81 23.85 -49.05
N ASP A 1051 -21.39 23.14 -50.08
CA ASP A 1051 -21.08 21.71 -49.97
C ASP A 1051 -19.90 21.50 -49.00
N GLY A 1052 -19.98 20.47 -48.17
CA GLY A 1052 -18.86 20.05 -47.31
C GLY A 1052 -17.78 19.30 -48.09
N GLY A 1053 -16.98 18.56 -47.33
CA GLY A 1053 -15.99 17.63 -47.85
C GLY A 1053 -14.66 17.76 -47.13
N ASP A 1054 -13.96 16.62 -47.03
CA ASP A 1054 -12.68 16.52 -46.34
C ASP A 1054 -11.58 17.28 -47.09
N LEU A 1055 -10.68 17.91 -46.33
CA LEU A 1055 -9.55 18.65 -46.89
C LEU A 1055 -8.35 17.71 -47.02
N VAL A 1056 -7.80 17.57 -48.22
CA VAL A 1056 -6.72 16.61 -48.54
C VAL A 1056 -5.50 17.30 -49.13
N THR A 1057 -4.32 16.76 -48.87
CA THR A 1057 -3.06 17.33 -49.40
C THR A 1057 -2.94 17.19 -50.91
N ASN A 1058 -2.28 18.15 -51.56
CA ASN A 1058 -1.94 18.05 -52.98
C ASN A 1058 -0.90 16.95 -53.26
N GLU A 1059 0.05 16.74 -52.34
CA GLU A 1059 1.03 15.65 -52.43
C GLU A 1059 0.54 14.35 -51.75
N GLU A 1060 1.22 13.25 -52.10
CA GLU A 1060 1.08 11.95 -51.45
C GLU A 1060 2.35 11.60 -50.68
N TYR A 1061 2.18 10.97 -49.52
CA TYR A 1061 3.25 10.59 -48.59
C TYR A 1061 3.22 9.08 -48.34
N GLU A 1062 4.40 8.48 -48.22
CA GLU A 1062 4.58 7.06 -47.88
C GLU A 1062 5.19 6.96 -46.47
N ASN A 1063 6.46 7.37 -46.34
CA ASN A 1063 7.13 7.53 -45.06
C ASN A 1063 7.17 9.01 -44.67
N PHE A 1064 6.62 9.36 -43.52
CA PHE A 1064 6.50 10.75 -43.08
C PHE A 1064 6.45 10.88 -41.56
N GLU A 1065 6.78 12.09 -41.13
CA GLU A 1065 6.47 12.59 -39.81
C GLU A 1065 5.61 13.85 -39.95
N LEU A 1066 4.36 13.78 -39.48
CA LEU A 1066 3.40 14.87 -39.46
C LEU A 1066 3.35 15.46 -38.05
N GLN A 1067 3.35 16.79 -37.95
CA GLN A 1067 3.07 17.54 -36.73
C GLN A 1067 1.98 18.56 -37.00
N LEU A 1068 1.02 18.69 -36.09
CA LEU A 1068 0.01 19.75 -36.15
C LEU A 1068 -0.57 20.00 -34.76
N GLU A 1069 -1.29 21.10 -34.61
CA GLU A 1069 -2.15 21.34 -33.47
C GLU A 1069 -3.60 21.41 -33.92
N TRP A 1070 -4.50 20.85 -33.13
CA TRP A 1070 -5.94 20.95 -33.35
C TRP A 1070 -6.66 21.47 -32.11
N LYS A 1071 -7.78 22.14 -32.35
CA LYS A 1071 -8.78 22.53 -31.33
C LYS A 1071 -10.15 22.17 -31.89
N ILE A 1072 -11.05 21.71 -31.04
CA ILE A 1072 -12.41 21.33 -31.45
C ILE A 1072 -13.46 22.04 -30.59
N SER A 1073 -14.66 22.23 -31.14
CA SER A 1073 -15.80 22.70 -30.36
C SER A 1073 -16.32 21.62 -29.42
N ASN A 1074 -17.09 22.05 -28.41
CA ASN A 1074 -17.81 21.13 -27.55
C ASN A 1074 -18.64 20.14 -28.36
N CYS A 1075 -18.53 18.87 -27.98
CA CYS A 1075 -19.18 17.71 -28.61
C CYS A 1075 -18.85 17.57 -30.09
N GLY A 1076 -17.71 18.09 -30.55
CA GLY A 1076 -17.32 18.01 -31.95
C GLY A 1076 -16.58 16.71 -32.29
N ASN A 1077 -16.62 16.38 -33.57
CA ASN A 1077 -15.89 15.28 -34.22
C ASN A 1077 -15.09 15.77 -35.44
N SER A 1078 -13.91 15.22 -35.65
CA SER A 1078 -13.07 15.35 -36.84
C SER A 1078 -12.03 14.21 -36.82
N GLY A 1079 -11.06 14.22 -37.72
CA GLY A 1079 -10.07 13.16 -37.82
C GLY A 1079 -8.90 13.54 -38.70
N ILE A 1080 -7.77 12.86 -38.47
CA ILE A 1080 -6.57 12.95 -39.29
C ILE A 1080 -6.39 11.60 -39.98
N MET A 1081 -6.57 11.54 -41.30
CA MET A 1081 -6.36 10.31 -42.06
C MET A 1081 -5.06 10.36 -42.86
N TRP A 1082 -4.48 9.20 -43.15
CA TRP A 1082 -3.31 9.05 -44.01
C TRP A 1082 -3.50 7.88 -44.97
N ASN A 1083 -2.60 7.74 -45.94
CA ASN A 1083 -2.64 6.73 -47.00
C ASN A 1083 -3.98 6.72 -47.78
N VAL A 1084 -4.67 7.86 -47.84
CA VAL A 1084 -5.92 8.01 -48.58
C VAL A 1084 -5.63 8.01 -50.08
N VAL A 1085 -6.46 7.30 -50.85
CA VAL A 1085 -6.40 7.25 -52.31
C VAL A 1085 -7.59 8.00 -52.90
N GLU A 1086 -7.32 8.95 -53.80
CA GLU A 1086 -8.33 9.64 -54.58
C GLU A 1086 -8.58 8.91 -55.89
N ASP A 1087 -9.82 8.48 -56.09
CA ASP A 1087 -10.32 7.86 -57.31
C ASP A 1087 -11.82 8.12 -57.38
N GLU A 1088 -12.37 8.26 -58.60
CA GLU A 1088 -13.81 8.49 -58.81
C GLU A 1088 -14.69 7.38 -58.22
N LYS A 1089 -14.14 6.17 -57.99
CA LYS A 1089 -14.87 5.06 -57.37
C LYS A 1089 -15.10 5.24 -55.86
N TYR A 1090 -14.33 6.09 -55.17
CA TYR A 1090 -14.49 6.34 -53.74
C TYR A 1090 -15.28 7.62 -53.51
N CYS A 1091 -16.38 7.55 -52.75
CA CYS A 1091 -17.15 8.74 -52.41
C CYS A 1091 -16.56 9.54 -51.23
N CYS A 1092 -15.63 8.95 -50.49
CA CYS A 1092 -15.09 9.50 -49.25
C CYS A 1092 -13.71 8.89 -48.91
N PRO A 1093 -12.85 9.64 -48.19
CA PRO A 1093 -11.47 9.25 -47.92
C PRO A 1093 -11.34 8.03 -46.98
N TYR A 1094 -12.25 7.89 -46.02
CA TYR A 1094 -12.21 6.81 -45.02
C TYR A 1094 -12.35 5.41 -45.63
N LEU A 1095 -12.81 5.27 -46.89
CA LEU A 1095 -12.86 3.97 -47.57
C LEU A 1095 -11.46 3.37 -47.85
N THR A 1096 -10.41 4.19 -47.78
CA THR A 1096 -9.04 3.78 -48.05
C THR A 1096 -8.07 4.11 -46.92
N GLY A 1097 -8.18 5.31 -46.34
CA GLY A 1097 -7.25 5.76 -45.31
C GLY A 1097 -7.69 5.41 -43.89
N PRO A 1098 -6.80 4.86 -43.04
CA PRO A 1098 -7.04 4.77 -41.61
C PRO A 1098 -6.97 6.17 -40.95
N GLU A 1099 -7.48 6.29 -39.72
CA GLU A 1099 -7.75 7.57 -39.06
C GLU A 1099 -7.24 7.61 -37.60
N MET A 1100 -6.57 8.71 -37.24
CA MET A 1100 -6.36 9.12 -35.86
C MET A 1100 -7.49 10.09 -35.50
N GLN A 1101 -8.32 9.67 -34.55
CA GLN A 1101 -9.59 10.31 -34.22
C GLN A 1101 -9.37 11.65 -33.47
N ILE A 1102 -10.15 12.68 -33.79
CA ILE A 1102 -10.24 13.94 -33.06
C ILE A 1102 -11.67 14.09 -32.52
N LEU A 1103 -11.82 13.93 -31.20
CA LEU A 1103 -13.13 13.97 -30.56
C LEU A 1103 -13.14 14.82 -29.30
N ASP A 1104 -14.28 15.46 -29.02
CA ASP A 1104 -14.59 15.82 -27.63
C ASP A 1104 -15.02 14.57 -26.85
N ASN A 1105 -14.09 14.01 -26.08
CA ASN A 1105 -14.29 12.82 -25.26
C ASN A 1105 -15.36 13.00 -24.18
N THR A 1106 -15.79 14.22 -23.87
CA THR A 1106 -16.74 14.47 -22.78
C THR A 1106 -18.19 14.27 -23.21
N CYS A 1107 -18.54 14.64 -24.45
CA CYS A 1107 -19.94 14.74 -24.85
C CYS A 1107 -20.26 14.37 -26.30
N HIS A 1108 -19.28 14.10 -27.16
CA HIS A 1108 -19.63 13.56 -28.46
C HIS A 1108 -20.20 12.12 -28.29
N PRO A 1109 -21.32 11.75 -28.95
CA PRO A 1109 -21.96 10.45 -28.76
C PRO A 1109 -21.05 9.23 -28.96
N ASP A 1110 -20.03 9.34 -29.81
CA ASP A 1110 -19.08 8.25 -30.08
C ASP A 1110 -18.13 7.96 -28.91
N THR A 1111 -18.01 8.84 -27.90
CA THR A 1111 -17.16 8.60 -26.71
C THR A 1111 -17.56 7.34 -25.91
N LYS A 1112 -18.79 6.85 -26.13
CA LYS A 1112 -19.27 5.56 -25.58
C LYS A 1112 -18.42 4.38 -26.05
N PHE A 1113 -17.83 4.48 -27.24
CA PHE A 1113 -16.92 3.48 -27.76
C PHE A 1113 -15.49 3.89 -27.40
N ARG A 1114 -14.80 3.00 -26.70
CA ARG A 1114 -13.45 3.27 -26.19
C ARG A 1114 -12.38 3.43 -27.28
N THR A 1115 -12.65 2.97 -28.49
CA THR A 1115 -11.75 3.06 -29.66
C THR A 1115 -12.13 4.21 -30.61
N HIS A 1116 -13.05 5.09 -30.21
CA HIS A 1116 -13.51 6.24 -31.01
C HIS A 1116 -13.16 7.58 -30.35
N ARG A 1117 -12.29 7.58 -29.34
CA ARG A 1117 -11.91 8.77 -28.60
C ARG A 1117 -10.71 9.47 -29.24
N ALA A 1118 -10.49 10.71 -28.85
CA ALA A 1118 -9.36 11.49 -29.33
C ALA A 1118 -8.02 10.77 -29.13
N GLY A 1119 -7.28 10.62 -30.21
CA GLY A 1119 -5.98 9.95 -30.26
C GLY A 1119 -6.01 8.45 -30.53
N ASP A 1120 -7.19 7.83 -30.54
CA ASP A 1120 -7.34 6.42 -30.86
C ASP A 1120 -7.06 6.16 -32.35
N LEU A 1121 -6.67 4.92 -32.68
CA LEU A 1121 -6.82 4.42 -34.04
C LEU A 1121 -8.28 4.03 -34.21
N TYR A 1122 -9.02 4.84 -34.96
CA TYR A 1122 -10.48 4.80 -35.01
C TYR A 1122 -11.01 3.36 -35.24
N ASP A 1123 -11.88 2.90 -34.33
CA ASP A 1123 -12.51 1.58 -34.31
C ASP A 1123 -11.58 0.38 -34.03
N MET A 1124 -10.27 0.57 -33.92
CA MET A 1124 -9.30 -0.53 -33.86
C MET A 1124 -8.45 -0.55 -32.57
N ILE A 1125 -7.83 0.56 -32.16
CA ILE A 1125 -6.94 0.60 -30.98
C ILE A 1125 -7.25 1.81 -30.11
N GLU A 1126 -7.60 1.57 -28.84
CA GLU A 1126 -7.76 2.60 -27.79
C GLU A 1126 -6.37 3.15 -27.38
N THR A 1127 -6.30 4.44 -27.11
CA THR A 1127 -5.13 5.11 -26.53
C THR A 1127 -4.69 4.46 -25.21
N LYS A 1128 -3.37 4.35 -25.01
CA LYS A 1128 -2.81 3.85 -23.74
C LYS A 1128 -3.19 4.73 -22.55
N TYR A 1129 -3.23 6.05 -22.75
CA TYR A 1129 -3.60 7.04 -21.74
C TYR A 1129 -4.47 8.14 -22.36
N VAL A 1130 -5.45 8.64 -21.60
CA VAL A 1130 -6.23 9.82 -21.99
C VAL A 1130 -5.42 11.08 -21.71
N THR A 1131 -4.79 11.62 -22.76
CA THR A 1131 -3.94 12.82 -22.69
C THR A 1131 -4.56 14.04 -23.36
N VAL A 1132 -5.76 13.89 -23.94
CA VAL A 1132 -6.47 14.97 -24.63
C VAL A 1132 -6.84 16.10 -23.66
N ARG A 1133 -6.71 17.35 -24.11
CA ARG A 1133 -7.20 18.53 -23.42
C ARG A 1133 -8.68 18.76 -23.70
N PRO A 1134 -9.42 19.43 -22.80
CA PRO A 1134 -10.83 19.74 -23.02
C PRO A 1134 -11.10 20.47 -24.34
N ALA A 1135 -12.32 20.32 -24.86
CA ALA A 1135 -12.76 21.08 -26.02
C ALA A 1135 -12.59 22.59 -25.81
N GLY A 1136 -12.22 23.30 -26.88
CA GLY A 1136 -11.80 24.70 -26.84
C GLY A 1136 -10.32 24.94 -26.55
N GLU A 1137 -9.56 23.91 -26.13
CA GLU A 1137 -8.11 23.99 -25.95
C GLU A 1137 -7.34 23.38 -27.14
N TRP A 1138 -6.10 23.84 -27.33
CA TRP A 1138 -5.20 23.32 -28.36
C TRP A 1138 -4.50 22.04 -27.90
N ASN A 1139 -4.59 21.01 -28.72
CA ASN A 1139 -3.92 19.72 -28.58
C ASN A 1139 -2.79 19.61 -29.61
N LYS A 1140 -1.61 19.15 -29.18
CA LYS A 1140 -0.44 18.89 -30.04
C LYS A 1140 -0.48 17.44 -30.54
N VAL A 1141 -0.43 17.22 -31.85
CA VAL A 1141 -0.41 15.89 -32.47
C VAL A 1141 0.88 15.69 -33.25
N ARG A 1142 1.37 14.45 -33.21
CA ARG A 1142 2.41 13.98 -34.11
C ARG A 1142 2.13 12.55 -34.57
N ILE A 1143 2.17 12.32 -35.88
CA ILE A 1143 2.00 10.99 -36.50
C ILE A 1143 3.29 10.64 -37.21
N ILE A 1144 3.86 9.48 -36.90
CA ILE A 1144 5.05 8.94 -37.57
C ILE A 1144 4.63 7.71 -38.35
N SER A 1145 4.93 7.68 -39.64
CA SER A 1145 4.84 6.51 -40.52
C SER A 1145 6.24 6.25 -41.07
N ASP A 1146 6.89 5.18 -40.62
CA ASP A 1146 8.21 4.78 -41.11
C ASP A 1146 8.18 3.31 -41.56
N ASN A 1147 8.12 3.08 -42.87
CA ASN A 1147 8.04 1.75 -43.47
C ASN A 1147 6.87 0.91 -42.91
N GLY A 1148 5.76 1.57 -42.59
CA GLY A 1148 4.57 0.99 -41.96
C GLY A 1148 4.63 0.87 -40.43
N ASP A 1149 5.74 1.22 -39.77
CA ASP A 1149 5.72 1.43 -38.31
C ASP A 1149 5.01 2.74 -38.00
N MET A 1150 3.85 2.64 -37.34
CA MET A 1150 2.99 3.78 -37.01
C MET A 1150 3.11 4.14 -35.54
N GLN A 1151 3.21 5.45 -35.24
CA GLN A 1151 3.13 5.98 -33.88
C GLN A 1151 2.24 7.22 -33.83
N PHE A 1152 1.30 7.25 -32.89
CA PHE A 1152 0.49 8.43 -32.57
C PHE A 1152 0.96 9.05 -31.28
N TRP A 1153 1.26 10.33 -31.36
CA TRP A 1153 1.63 11.15 -30.24
C TRP A 1153 0.56 12.20 -30.02
N LEU A 1154 0.02 12.27 -28.80
CA LEU A 1154 -0.94 13.28 -28.38
C LEU A 1154 -0.43 13.95 -27.10
N ASN A 1155 -0.21 15.26 -27.18
CA ASN A 1155 0.30 16.09 -26.09
C ASN A 1155 1.53 15.47 -25.42
N GLY A 1156 2.56 15.11 -26.20
CA GLY A 1156 3.85 14.64 -25.69
C GLY A 1156 3.94 13.16 -25.31
N TYR A 1157 2.84 12.42 -25.37
CA TYR A 1157 2.82 10.98 -25.09
C TYR A 1157 2.59 10.16 -26.34
N ASN A 1158 3.36 9.09 -26.51
CA ASN A 1158 3.04 8.04 -27.47
C ASN A 1158 1.83 7.26 -26.95
N VAL A 1159 0.67 7.48 -27.56
CA VAL A 1159 -0.61 6.93 -27.10
C VAL A 1159 -1.02 5.67 -27.87
N VAL A 1160 -0.56 5.47 -29.11
CA VAL A 1160 -0.86 4.29 -29.94
C VAL A 1160 0.38 3.97 -30.79
N SER A 1161 0.75 2.68 -30.88
CA SER A 1161 1.81 2.20 -31.78
C SER A 1161 1.41 0.86 -32.40
N PHE A 1162 1.60 0.71 -33.71
CA PHE A 1162 1.24 -0.51 -34.45
C PHE A 1162 2.05 -0.63 -35.75
N LYS A 1163 2.06 -1.83 -36.34
CA LYS A 1163 2.65 -2.08 -37.66
C LYS A 1163 1.53 -2.20 -38.70
N MET A 1164 1.63 -1.46 -39.79
CA MET A 1164 0.80 -1.65 -40.98
C MET A 1164 1.44 -2.66 -41.93
N HIS A 1165 0.59 -3.34 -42.69
CA HIS A 1165 0.96 -4.29 -43.75
C HIS A 1165 1.71 -5.55 -43.28
N ASP A 1166 1.52 -5.95 -42.01
CA ASP A 1166 1.86 -7.27 -41.51
C ASP A 1166 0.60 -8.13 -41.30
N ASP A 1167 0.78 -9.35 -40.82
CA ASP A 1167 -0.33 -10.27 -40.56
C ASP A 1167 -1.25 -9.74 -39.43
N ASN A 1168 -0.68 -9.08 -38.41
CA ASN A 1168 -1.45 -8.48 -37.31
C ASN A 1168 -2.37 -7.36 -37.81
N TRP A 1169 -1.90 -6.50 -38.72
CA TRP A 1169 -2.70 -5.46 -39.37
C TRP A 1169 -3.89 -6.05 -40.12
N THR A 1170 -3.64 -7.11 -40.86
CA THR A 1170 -4.67 -7.80 -41.66
C THR A 1170 -5.73 -8.43 -40.75
N GLU A 1171 -5.30 -9.06 -39.66
CA GLU A 1171 -6.18 -9.61 -38.63
C GLU A 1171 -7.01 -8.50 -37.95
N MET A 1172 -6.39 -7.37 -37.63
CA MET A 1172 -7.05 -6.22 -37.02
C MET A 1172 -8.17 -5.66 -37.92
N ILE A 1173 -7.91 -5.47 -39.22
CA ILE A 1173 -8.93 -5.07 -40.19
C ILE A 1173 -10.08 -6.09 -40.23
N THR A 1174 -9.75 -7.38 -40.32
CA THR A 1174 -10.74 -8.47 -40.39
C THR A 1174 -11.65 -8.52 -39.15
N ASN A 1175 -11.12 -8.13 -37.99
CA ASN A 1175 -11.83 -8.10 -36.71
C ASN A 1175 -12.50 -6.74 -36.41
N SER A 1176 -12.41 -5.77 -37.32
CA SER A 1176 -13.00 -4.43 -37.20
C SER A 1176 -14.28 -4.26 -38.03
N LYS A 1177 -14.93 -3.09 -37.97
CA LYS A 1177 -16.02 -2.75 -38.89
C LYS A 1177 -15.59 -2.62 -40.36
N PHE A 1178 -14.29 -2.54 -40.63
CA PHE A 1178 -13.72 -2.29 -41.95
C PHE A 1178 -13.51 -3.56 -42.79
N LYS A 1179 -13.80 -4.76 -42.25
CA LYS A 1179 -13.55 -6.05 -42.92
C LYS A 1179 -14.13 -6.19 -44.33
N ASP A 1180 -15.21 -5.46 -44.63
CA ASP A 1180 -15.92 -5.50 -45.92
C ASP A 1180 -15.52 -4.35 -46.86
N TRP A 1181 -14.54 -3.51 -46.48
CA TRP A 1181 -14.04 -2.38 -47.27
C TRP A 1181 -12.80 -2.82 -48.05
N GLU A 1182 -12.99 -3.14 -49.33
CA GLU A 1182 -12.00 -3.82 -50.20
C GLU A 1182 -10.60 -3.17 -50.19
N ASP A 1183 -10.52 -1.84 -50.14
CA ASP A 1183 -9.27 -1.09 -50.28
C ASP A 1183 -8.79 -0.40 -48.97
N PHE A 1184 -9.46 -0.64 -47.83
CA PHE A 1184 -9.16 0.03 -46.56
C PHE A 1184 -7.79 -0.39 -45.99
N GLY A 1185 -6.94 0.59 -45.69
CA GLY A 1185 -5.65 0.38 -45.04
C GLY A 1185 -4.62 -0.41 -45.86
N LEU A 1186 -4.86 -0.60 -47.16
CA LEU A 1186 -3.98 -1.36 -48.05
C LEU A 1186 -2.90 -0.51 -48.72
N ALA A 1187 -3.18 0.77 -48.97
CA ALA A 1187 -2.23 1.68 -49.60
C ALA A 1187 -1.03 1.96 -48.69
N ARG A 1188 0.17 1.91 -49.27
CA ARG A 1188 1.43 2.30 -48.59
C ARG A 1188 1.73 3.78 -48.72
N LYS A 1189 1.15 4.42 -49.73
CA LYS A 1189 1.36 5.83 -50.09
C LYS A 1189 0.01 6.45 -50.41
N GLY A 1190 -0.26 7.65 -49.90
CA GLY A 1190 -1.49 8.38 -50.17
C GLY A 1190 -1.53 9.77 -49.55
N LYS A 1191 -2.70 10.40 -49.54
CA LYS A 1191 -2.93 11.76 -49.04
C LYS A 1191 -3.02 11.81 -47.53
N ILE A 1192 -2.72 12.97 -46.95
CA ILE A 1192 -3.09 13.33 -45.58
C ILE A 1192 -4.41 14.10 -45.63
N VAL A 1193 -5.31 13.83 -44.69
CA VAL A 1193 -6.68 14.39 -44.67
C VAL A 1193 -7.00 15.02 -43.33
N LEU A 1194 -7.65 16.18 -43.37
CA LEU A 1194 -8.36 16.79 -42.24
C LEU A 1194 -9.86 16.61 -42.49
N GLN A 1195 -10.52 15.87 -41.61
CA GLN A 1195 -11.90 15.43 -41.84
C GLN A 1195 -12.92 16.55 -41.57
N ASP A 1196 -13.90 16.65 -42.48
CA ASP A 1196 -15.18 17.31 -42.25
C ASP A 1196 -16.16 16.29 -41.65
N HIS A 1197 -16.49 16.46 -40.36
CA HIS A 1197 -17.56 15.71 -39.70
C HIS A 1197 -18.69 16.62 -39.20
N ALA A 1198 -18.94 17.72 -39.92
CA ALA A 1198 -19.98 18.72 -39.64
C ALA A 1198 -19.84 19.50 -38.30
N ASP A 1199 -18.70 19.41 -37.61
CA ASP A 1199 -18.42 20.12 -36.37
C ASP A 1199 -17.25 21.10 -36.50
N LYS A 1200 -17.24 22.15 -35.66
CA LYS A 1200 -16.20 23.18 -35.73
C LYS A 1200 -14.86 22.62 -35.23
N VAL A 1201 -13.87 22.64 -36.12
CA VAL A 1201 -12.50 22.25 -35.83
C VAL A 1201 -11.53 23.29 -36.38
N TRP A 1202 -10.43 23.50 -35.66
CA TRP A 1202 -9.36 24.41 -36.02
C TRP A 1202 -8.03 23.67 -36.06
N PHE A 1203 -7.19 23.97 -37.05
CA PHE A 1203 -5.84 23.44 -37.17
C PHE A 1203 -4.80 24.56 -37.34
N ARG A 1204 -3.63 24.39 -36.73
CA ARG A 1204 -2.45 25.27 -36.94
C ARG A 1204 -1.16 24.47 -36.80
N ASN A 1205 -0.02 25.08 -37.13
CA ASN A 1205 1.29 24.43 -37.02
C ASN A 1205 1.40 23.13 -37.81
N LEU A 1206 0.71 23.02 -38.97
CA LEU A 1206 0.78 21.83 -39.83
C LEU A 1206 2.14 21.79 -40.54
N LYS A 1207 2.98 20.87 -40.09
CA LYS A 1207 4.34 20.64 -40.59
C LYS A 1207 4.49 19.17 -40.97
N ILE A 1208 5.21 18.89 -42.04
CA ILE A 1208 5.50 17.52 -42.46
C ILE A 1208 6.97 17.36 -42.82
N ARG A 1209 7.52 16.20 -42.52
CA ARG A 1209 8.87 15.78 -42.93
C ARG A 1209 8.78 14.43 -43.61
N LYS A 1210 9.33 14.29 -44.81
CA LYS A 1210 9.47 13.01 -45.52
C LYS A 1210 10.63 12.22 -44.87
N LEU A 1211 10.43 10.93 -44.58
CA LEU A 1211 11.40 10.07 -43.89
C LEU A 1211 12.20 9.17 -44.83
#